data_AF-A0A0E2NKD1-F1
#
_entry.id   AF-A0A0E2NKD1-F1
#
_cell.length_a   1.000
_cell.length_b   1.000
_cell.length_c   1.000
_cell.angle_alpha   90.00
_cell.angle_beta   90.00
_cell.angle_gamma   90.00
#
_symmetry.space_group_name_H-M   'P 1'
#
loop_
_entity.id
_entity.type
_entity.pdbx_description
1 polymer ?
#
loop_
_entity_poly.entity_id
_entity_poly.type
_entity_poly.pdbx_seq_one_letter_code
_entity_poly.pdbx_strand_id
1 'polypeptide(L)'
;MSEREDHFGPGRFRAFSPFLAPDERKELHLLLNFAEGSPPSFADALRSLARRYVDDGSSAKLRAVCLLVADLFEQGWRIAVDEDQILFEPPGIARTDSQTVDEVKARVRAALQIARQRQLREPAVATFLRHMERRTVRPPGVRSSVLDLIDEGAVLAKELRRVSKLPEADRVAALASVVDPVVEICHSGARCSDTGLPLIDIWRYFRHTWAHEYRAIPGRQLLILVRNAARRNRPVIGIAMLASPVMRVSVRDKWIGWLRDEAETRLNDGRWEPSALAAALLARLEESIAAIRWDDLATAAEMVEPTESTVLRLEQKASGAAFARELELRAHYEIEREVGEKIRPMRGALKHAGHEPDWLGASEDLLFVRKRAEVLSHLLFAKQMFRAAGLTSNPSAALEQLLAARSGQRAIDIVLTEFRKAGLSSRVADVSVCGAIHPYNEILGGKLVALLLASREVHEAYSERYSSQVSVIASQMAGRPILKPADLRVLTTTSLYGIGSSQYNRLSLKAAHHPGLSTDVRWNAIGKSLTGGFGTLHLGSETAQALRIMAETRHVSRRVNNRFGEGTSPRLRQIREGLDALGLESDTILHHATPRLFYACELGPDSRDALFGMEAADFRPETSAAIGEAWRQRWLSGRSQREKTLEAMADLGPASVQASLRPPSNADLLDSVAAG
;
A
#
# COMPACT_ATOMS: atom_id res chain seq x y z
N MET A 1 -4.38 4.93 -26.87
CA MET A 1 -4.42 4.00 -25.72
C MET A 1 -4.51 2.52 -26.14
N SER A 2 -5.01 2.20 -27.35
CA SER A 2 -5.19 0.81 -27.81
C SER A 2 -3.90 0.01 -28.06
N GLU A 3 -2.81 0.63 -28.51
CA GLU A 3 -1.58 -0.12 -28.90
C GLU A 3 -0.68 -0.52 -27.71
N ARG A 4 -0.83 0.13 -26.54
CA ARG A 4 0.00 -0.16 -25.36
C ARG A 4 -0.47 -1.36 -24.56
N GLU A 5 -1.76 -1.72 -24.62
CA GLU A 5 -2.28 -2.88 -23.87
C GLU A 5 -1.68 -4.21 -24.36
N ASP A 6 -1.27 -4.27 -25.63
CA ASP A 6 -0.62 -5.47 -26.21
C ASP A 6 0.79 -5.76 -25.70
N HIS A 7 1.39 -4.87 -24.90
CA HIS A 7 2.75 -5.06 -24.37
C HIS A 7 2.75 -5.52 -22.90
N PHE A 8 1.59 -5.49 -22.22
CA PHE A 8 1.50 -5.74 -20.78
C PHE A 8 0.70 -7.02 -20.48
N GLY A 9 1.40 -8.16 -20.31
CA GLY A 9 0.79 -9.41 -19.85
C GLY A 9 1.81 -10.40 -19.26
N PRO A 10 1.37 -11.37 -18.44
CA PRO A 10 2.24 -12.44 -17.94
C PRO A 10 2.74 -13.32 -19.10
N GLY A 11 4.02 -13.69 -19.09
CA GLY A 11 4.60 -14.61 -20.06
C GLY A 11 5.01 -14.02 -21.42
N ARG A 12 4.93 -12.69 -21.59
CA ARG A 12 5.40 -12.01 -22.81
C ARG A 12 6.85 -11.53 -22.62
N PHE A 13 7.73 -11.89 -23.55
CA PHE A 13 9.09 -11.36 -23.60
C PHE A 13 9.04 -9.86 -23.87
N ARG A 14 9.85 -9.13 -23.10
CA ARG A 14 10.04 -7.70 -23.25
C ARG A 14 11.48 -7.49 -23.68
N ALA A 15 11.69 -6.87 -24.84
CA ALA A 15 13.01 -6.62 -25.38
C ALA A 15 13.60 -5.33 -24.84
N PHE A 16 14.88 -5.36 -24.51
CA PHE A 16 15.59 -4.22 -23.96
C PHE A 16 17.00 -4.12 -24.55
N SER A 17 17.36 -2.92 -24.99
CA SER A 17 18.74 -2.58 -25.38
C SER A 17 19.21 -1.40 -24.52
N PRO A 18 19.94 -1.64 -23.41
CA PRO A 18 20.50 -0.55 -22.64
C PRO A 18 21.53 0.23 -23.50
N PHE A 19 21.64 1.54 -23.27
CA PHE A 19 22.63 2.40 -23.97
C PHE A 19 24.05 2.17 -23.42
N LEU A 20 24.67 1.06 -23.83
CA LEU A 20 26.03 0.63 -23.49
C LEU A 20 27.02 0.93 -24.62
N ALA A 21 28.27 1.23 -24.26
CA ALA A 21 29.38 1.30 -25.19
C ALA A 21 29.69 -0.09 -25.79
N PRO A 22 30.37 -0.18 -26.95
CA PRO A 22 30.66 -1.47 -27.60
C PRO A 22 31.40 -2.48 -26.70
N ASP A 23 32.37 -2.02 -25.92
CA ASP A 23 33.14 -2.87 -25.01
C ASP A 23 32.30 -3.35 -23.81
N GLU A 24 31.48 -2.46 -23.22
CA GLU A 24 30.52 -2.80 -22.16
C GLU A 24 29.47 -3.81 -22.65
N ARG A 25 29.03 -3.68 -23.91
CA ARG A 25 28.07 -4.61 -24.53
C ARG A 25 28.71 -5.99 -24.71
N LYS A 26 29.96 -6.04 -25.18
CA LYS A 26 30.70 -7.30 -25.33
C LYS A 26 30.93 -7.99 -23.99
N GLU A 27 31.29 -7.23 -22.96
CA GLU A 27 31.46 -7.75 -21.60
C GLU A 27 30.14 -8.28 -21.03
N LEU A 28 29.05 -7.53 -21.16
CA LEU A 28 27.72 -7.98 -20.74
C LEU A 28 27.24 -9.22 -21.50
N HIS A 29 27.48 -9.29 -22.81
CA HIS A 29 27.14 -10.45 -23.63
C HIS A 29 27.91 -11.70 -23.17
N LEU A 30 29.23 -11.58 -22.92
CA LEU A 30 30.04 -12.68 -22.37
C LEU A 30 29.54 -13.17 -21.00
N LEU A 31 28.99 -12.26 -20.18
CA LEU A 31 28.45 -12.58 -18.85
C LEU A 31 27.07 -13.25 -18.89
N LEU A 32 26.30 -13.03 -19.96
CA LEU A 32 24.92 -13.49 -20.09
C LEU A 32 24.75 -14.65 -21.08
N ASN A 33 25.79 -14.99 -21.86
CA ASN A 33 25.77 -16.09 -22.82
C ASN A 33 26.01 -17.43 -22.11
N PHE A 34 24.93 -18.14 -21.81
CA PHE A 34 24.95 -19.48 -21.19
C PHE A 34 24.70 -20.55 -22.25
N ALA A 35 25.72 -21.35 -22.57
CA ALA A 35 25.57 -22.52 -23.44
C ALA A 35 24.73 -23.65 -22.79
N GLU A 36 24.64 -23.68 -21.44
CA GLU A 36 23.96 -24.73 -20.66
C GLU A 36 23.20 -24.16 -19.44
N GLY A 37 22.28 -23.22 -19.67
CA GLY A 37 21.40 -22.68 -18.61
C GLY A 37 22.09 -21.81 -17.55
N SER A 38 21.32 -21.00 -16.83
CA SER A 38 21.87 -20.07 -15.83
C SER A 38 22.22 -20.80 -14.52
N PRO A 39 23.47 -20.73 -14.02
CA PRO A 39 23.84 -21.36 -12.76
C PRO A 39 23.13 -20.68 -11.57
N PRO A 40 22.86 -21.41 -10.47
CA PRO A 40 22.19 -20.86 -9.28
C PRO A 40 22.95 -19.70 -8.62
N SER A 41 24.25 -19.56 -8.87
CA SER A 41 25.11 -18.45 -8.41
C SER A 41 25.12 -17.23 -9.34
N PHE A 42 24.31 -17.21 -10.40
CA PHE A 42 24.34 -16.17 -11.42
C PHE A 42 24.09 -14.76 -10.86
N ALA A 43 23.08 -14.59 -10.00
CA ALA A 43 22.81 -13.31 -9.36
C ALA A 43 23.96 -12.86 -8.44
N ASP A 44 24.59 -13.80 -7.70
CA ASP A 44 25.74 -13.51 -6.84
C ASP A 44 26.98 -13.13 -7.67
N ALA A 45 27.18 -13.75 -8.84
CA ALA A 45 28.23 -13.39 -9.78
C ALA A 45 28.05 -11.97 -10.31
N LEU A 46 26.83 -11.61 -10.76
CA LEU A 46 26.50 -10.25 -11.21
C LEU A 46 26.68 -9.21 -10.11
N ARG A 47 26.29 -9.52 -8.86
CA ARG A 47 26.52 -8.62 -7.72
C ARG A 47 27.99 -8.48 -7.36
N SER A 48 28.75 -9.56 -7.46
CA SER A 48 30.20 -9.54 -7.22
C SER A 48 30.93 -8.72 -8.27
N LEU A 49 30.48 -8.81 -9.52
CA LEU A 49 30.95 -7.96 -10.61
C LEU A 49 30.56 -6.49 -10.39
N ALA A 50 29.30 -6.21 -10.04
CA ALA A 50 28.82 -4.85 -9.74
C ALA A 50 29.61 -4.17 -8.61
N ARG A 51 30.17 -4.94 -7.68
CA ARG A 51 31.06 -4.45 -6.62
C ARG A 51 32.44 -4.02 -7.13
N ARG A 52 32.92 -4.57 -8.24
CA ARG A 52 34.20 -4.17 -8.86
C ARG A 52 34.12 -2.81 -9.55
N TYR A 53 32.94 -2.43 -10.02
CA TYR A 53 32.69 -1.15 -10.71
C TYR A 53 32.18 -0.03 -9.79
N VAL A 54 32.44 -0.10 -8.49
CA VAL A 54 32.02 0.96 -7.54
C VAL A 54 32.83 2.24 -7.75
N ASP A 55 34.11 2.11 -8.12
CA ASP A 55 35.07 3.21 -8.16
C ASP A 55 35.35 3.74 -9.58
N ASP A 56 34.82 3.09 -10.61
CA ASP A 56 34.96 3.51 -11.99
C ASP A 56 33.72 4.28 -12.45
N GLY A 57 33.84 5.61 -12.54
CA GLY A 57 32.77 6.50 -12.98
C GLY A 57 32.27 6.24 -14.41
N SER A 58 33.08 5.58 -15.25
CA SER A 58 32.68 5.17 -16.60
C SER A 58 31.80 3.91 -16.60
N SER A 59 31.96 3.03 -15.60
CA SER A 59 31.25 1.74 -15.47
C SER A 59 29.96 1.81 -14.61
N ALA A 60 29.49 3.01 -14.25
CA ALA A 60 28.27 3.18 -13.46
C ALA A 60 27.02 2.59 -14.13
N LYS A 61 26.96 2.63 -15.48
CA LYS A 61 25.91 2.01 -16.29
C LYS A 61 25.93 0.49 -16.16
N LEU A 62 27.08 -0.12 -16.40
CA LEU A 62 27.27 -1.57 -16.31
C LEU A 62 26.95 -2.07 -14.90
N ARG A 63 27.36 -1.34 -13.86
CA ARG A 63 26.98 -1.62 -12.47
C ARG A 63 25.46 -1.62 -12.26
N ALA A 64 24.76 -0.58 -12.74
CA ALA A 64 23.31 -0.49 -12.60
C ALA A 64 22.58 -1.62 -13.34
N VAL A 65 23.05 -1.98 -14.54
CA VAL A 65 22.51 -3.10 -15.32
C VAL A 65 22.76 -4.44 -14.62
N CYS A 66 23.96 -4.73 -14.12
CA CYS A 66 24.27 -5.97 -13.39
C CYS A 66 23.37 -6.14 -12.16
N LEU A 67 23.20 -5.07 -11.37
CA LEU A 67 22.33 -5.08 -10.19
C LEU A 67 20.85 -5.27 -10.56
N LEU A 68 20.39 -4.62 -11.63
CA LEU A 68 19.04 -4.75 -12.14
C LEU A 68 18.75 -6.19 -12.61
N VAL A 69 19.65 -6.77 -13.41
CA VAL A 69 19.52 -8.16 -13.90
C VAL A 69 19.51 -9.14 -12.73
N ALA A 70 20.41 -8.97 -11.76
CA ALA A 70 20.47 -9.84 -10.57
C ALA A 70 19.16 -9.79 -9.76
N ASP A 71 18.61 -8.58 -9.54
CA ASP A 71 17.34 -8.41 -8.85
C ASP A 71 16.16 -9.06 -9.60
N LEU A 72 16.08 -8.86 -10.92
CA LEU A 72 15.00 -9.43 -11.74
C LEU A 72 15.09 -10.97 -11.76
N PHE A 73 16.29 -11.52 -11.93
CA PHE A 73 16.54 -12.97 -11.88
C PHE A 73 16.10 -13.59 -10.56
N GLU A 74 16.53 -13.01 -9.42
CA GLU A 74 16.15 -13.46 -8.07
C GLU A 74 14.64 -13.36 -7.82
N GLN A 75 13.93 -12.47 -8.54
CA GLN A 75 12.49 -12.32 -8.45
C GLN A 75 11.73 -13.25 -9.43
N GLY A 76 12.45 -14.15 -10.10
CA GLY A 76 11.89 -15.16 -10.99
C GLY A 76 11.58 -14.66 -12.40
N TRP A 77 12.14 -13.52 -12.82
CA TRP A 77 12.09 -13.11 -14.22
C TRP A 77 13.02 -14.01 -15.03
N ARG A 78 12.55 -14.48 -16.20
CA ARG A 78 13.43 -15.17 -17.14
C ARG A 78 14.20 -14.12 -17.92
N ILE A 79 15.48 -14.37 -18.10
CA ILE A 79 16.40 -13.50 -18.82
C ILE A 79 16.96 -14.31 -19.96
N ALA A 80 16.82 -13.79 -21.17
CA ALA A 80 17.48 -14.31 -22.36
C ALA A 80 18.28 -13.17 -23.01
N VAL A 81 19.34 -13.52 -23.71
CA VAL A 81 20.15 -12.56 -24.47
C VAL A 81 20.17 -12.98 -25.91
N ASP A 82 19.79 -12.05 -26.76
CA ASP A 82 19.96 -12.08 -28.20
C ASP A 82 21.06 -11.08 -28.59
N GLU A 83 21.64 -11.18 -29.79
CA GLU A 83 22.89 -10.51 -30.21
C GLU A 83 22.98 -9.02 -29.77
N ASP A 84 21.87 -8.27 -29.85
CA ASP A 84 21.80 -6.85 -29.47
C ASP A 84 20.79 -6.52 -28.34
N GLN A 85 20.12 -7.51 -27.75
CA GLN A 85 18.99 -7.28 -26.83
C GLN A 85 18.98 -8.24 -25.65
N ILE A 86 18.63 -7.71 -24.47
CA ILE A 86 18.30 -8.52 -23.29
C ILE A 86 16.78 -8.63 -23.25
N LEU A 87 16.28 -9.84 -23.28
CA LEU A 87 14.87 -10.18 -23.18
C LEU A 87 14.57 -10.51 -21.72
N PHE A 88 13.63 -9.78 -21.11
CA PHE A 88 13.12 -10.14 -19.79
C PHE A 88 11.65 -10.59 -19.90
N GLU A 89 11.33 -11.73 -19.33
CA GLU A 89 9.97 -12.23 -19.20
C GLU A 89 9.60 -12.15 -17.70
N PRO A 90 8.56 -11.37 -17.31
CA PRO A 90 8.17 -11.30 -15.92
C PRO A 90 7.61 -12.65 -15.45
N PRO A 91 7.77 -13.00 -14.17
CA PRO A 91 7.24 -14.23 -13.61
C PRO A 91 5.72 -14.28 -13.80
N GLY A 92 5.26 -15.09 -14.75
CA GLY A 92 3.83 -15.27 -15.01
C GLY A 92 3.13 -15.99 -13.85
N ILE A 93 1.85 -15.68 -13.65
CA ILE A 93 0.91 -16.53 -12.87
C ILE A 93 0.25 -17.58 -13.77
N ALA A 94 0.51 -17.56 -15.09
CA ALA A 94 0.02 -18.56 -16.01
C ALA A 94 0.42 -19.96 -15.50
N ARG A 95 -0.59 -20.82 -15.32
CA ARG A 95 -0.37 -22.24 -15.06
C ARG A 95 0.15 -22.83 -16.35
N THR A 96 1.25 -23.57 -16.31
CA THR A 96 1.38 -24.71 -17.19
C THR A 96 0.31 -25.73 -16.78
N ASP A 97 -0.27 -26.46 -17.73
CA ASP A 97 -1.48 -27.29 -17.52
C ASP A 97 -1.34 -28.37 -16.42
N SER A 98 -0.12 -28.60 -15.91
CA SER A 98 0.20 -29.53 -14.83
C SER A 98 0.31 -28.93 -13.41
N GLN A 99 0.33 -27.60 -13.22
CA GLN A 99 0.64 -27.00 -11.91
C GLN A 99 -0.58 -26.81 -10.98
N THR A 100 -0.44 -27.19 -9.71
CA THR A 100 -1.47 -26.95 -8.68
C THR A 100 -1.49 -25.49 -8.18
N VAL A 101 -2.58 -25.07 -7.51
CA VAL A 101 -2.67 -23.73 -6.89
C VAL A 101 -1.57 -23.49 -5.87
N ASP A 102 -1.22 -24.53 -5.12
CA ASP A 102 -0.27 -24.42 -4.01
C ASP A 102 1.17 -24.34 -4.52
N GLU A 103 1.51 -25.04 -5.61
CA GLU A 103 2.80 -24.88 -6.31
C GLU A 103 3.02 -23.45 -6.82
N VAL A 104 2.02 -22.86 -7.47
CA VAL A 104 2.12 -21.47 -7.94
C VAL A 104 2.30 -20.49 -6.77
N LYS A 105 1.59 -20.71 -5.65
CA LYS A 105 1.77 -19.91 -4.43
C LYS A 105 3.14 -20.11 -3.81
N ALA A 106 3.67 -21.32 -3.82
CA ALA A 106 5.01 -21.64 -3.32
C ALA A 106 6.08 -20.91 -4.14
N ARG A 107 6.00 -20.95 -5.48
CA ARG A 107 6.90 -20.20 -6.37
C ARG A 107 6.90 -18.70 -6.08
N VAL A 108 5.73 -18.07 -6.02
CA VAL A 108 5.62 -16.64 -5.68
C VAL A 108 6.16 -16.36 -4.28
N ARG A 109 5.91 -17.26 -3.31
CA ARG A 109 6.42 -17.11 -1.94
C ARG A 109 7.95 -17.18 -1.89
N ALA A 110 8.56 -18.11 -2.62
CA ALA A 110 10.01 -18.28 -2.69
C ALA A 110 10.70 -17.00 -3.20
N ALA A 111 10.19 -16.41 -4.29
CA ALA A 111 10.70 -15.15 -4.82
C ALA A 111 10.65 -13.99 -3.80
N LEU A 112 9.56 -13.89 -3.04
CA LEU A 112 9.42 -12.89 -1.98
C LEU A 112 10.37 -13.15 -0.80
N GLN A 113 10.58 -14.43 -0.47
CA GLN A 113 11.45 -14.84 0.63
C GLN A 113 12.91 -14.50 0.38
N ILE A 114 13.39 -14.45 -0.87
CA ILE A 114 14.78 -14.07 -1.18
C ILE A 114 15.08 -12.65 -0.69
N ALA A 115 14.22 -11.67 -1.02
CA ALA A 115 14.37 -10.30 -0.54
C ALA A 115 14.31 -10.21 0.99
N ARG A 116 13.39 -10.95 1.62
CA ARG A 116 13.29 -11.05 3.08
C ARG A 116 14.55 -11.66 3.70
N GLN A 117 15.10 -12.74 3.16
CA GLN A 117 16.30 -13.40 3.68
C GLN A 117 17.52 -12.47 3.65
N ARG A 118 17.68 -11.68 2.57
CA ARG A 118 18.71 -10.64 2.50
C ARG A 118 18.55 -9.62 3.62
N GLN A 119 17.32 -9.14 3.85
CA GLN A 119 17.02 -8.22 4.94
C GLN A 119 17.33 -8.83 6.32
N LEU A 120 17.04 -10.11 6.56
CA LEU A 120 17.38 -10.79 7.83
C LEU A 120 18.88 -10.91 8.07
N ARG A 121 19.70 -10.93 7.01
CA ARG A 121 21.17 -10.95 7.08
C ARG A 121 21.78 -9.57 7.33
N GLU A 122 21.01 -8.48 7.20
CA GLU A 122 21.52 -7.13 7.49
C GLU A 122 21.93 -7.00 8.97
N PRO A 123 23.13 -6.47 9.28
CA PRO A 123 23.63 -6.41 10.66
C PRO A 123 22.69 -5.72 11.65
N ALA A 124 22.01 -4.65 11.20
CA ALA A 124 21.05 -3.91 12.00
C ALA A 124 19.80 -4.75 12.34
N VAL A 125 19.28 -5.50 11.37
CA VAL A 125 18.11 -6.37 11.55
C VAL A 125 18.47 -7.55 12.44
N ALA A 126 19.59 -8.22 12.19
CA ALA A 126 20.05 -9.34 13.01
C ALA A 126 20.29 -8.91 14.48
N THR A 127 20.84 -7.71 14.70
CA THR A 127 21.04 -7.16 16.05
C THR A 127 19.71 -6.84 16.73
N PHE A 128 18.77 -6.26 16.00
CA PHE A 128 17.41 -6.00 16.49
C PHE A 128 16.71 -7.30 16.92
N LEU A 129 16.74 -8.35 16.10
CA LEU A 129 16.11 -9.64 16.41
C LEU A 129 16.72 -10.28 17.66
N ARG A 130 18.06 -10.34 17.74
CA ARG A 130 18.77 -10.83 18.94
C ARG A 130 18.41 -10.03 20.20
N HIS A 131 18.26 -8.71 20.08
CA HIS A 131 17.87 -7.85 21.19
C HIS A 131 16.46 -8.18 21.70
N MET A 132 15.50 -8.38 20.78
CA MET A 132 14.12 -8.72 21.13
C MET A 132 13.98 -10.09 21.79
N GLU A 133 14.81 -11.06 21.36
CA GLU A 133 14.82 -12.43 21.89
C GLU A 133 15.58 -12.57 23.21
N ARG A 134 16.45 -11.61 23.55
CA ARG A 134 17.22 -11.64 24.80
C ARG A 134 16.32 -11.41 26.01
N ARG A 135 16.22 -12.43 26.87
CA ARG A 135 15.57 -12.32 28.19
C ARG A 135 16.25 -11.26 29.05
N THR A 136 15.56 -10.16 29.29
CA THR A 136 16.06 -8.98 29.99
C THR A 136 15.04 -8.53 31.03
N VAL A 137 15.50 -8.03 32.18
CA VAL A 137 14.60 -7.40 33.16
C VAL A 137 14.20 -6.03 32.63
N ARG A 138 12.90 -5.80 32.50
CA ARG A 138 12.32 -4.52 32.05
C ARG A 138 11.22 -4.09 33.02
N PRO A 139 10.90 -2.79 33.15
CA PRO A 139 9.68 -2.37 33.82
C PRO A 139 8.49 -3.20 33.27
N PRO A 140 7.68 -3.86 34.11
CA PRO A 140 7.45 -3.65 35.55
C PRO A 140 8.33 -4.48 36.53
N GLY A 141 9.52 -4.92 36.12
CA GLY A 141 10.43 -5.76 36.92
C GLY A 141 10.46 -7.23 36.48
N VAL A 142 9.81 -7.54 35.37
CA VAL A 142 9.70 -8.90 34.84
C VAL A 142 10.89 -9.19 33.92
N ARG A 143 11.50 -10.38 34.09
CA ARG A 143 12.52 -10.90 33.16
C ARG A 143 11.84 -11.59 31.98
N SER A 144 11.70 -10.86 30.88
CA SER A 144 10.93 -11.27 29.69
C SER A 144 11.71 -11.09 28.40
N SER A 145 11.16 -11.64 27.33
CA SER A 145 11.58 -11.54 25.94
C SER A 145 10.35 -11.50 25.04
N VAL A 146 10.53 -11.18 23.74
CA VAL A 146 9.43 -11.25 22.77
C VAL A 146 8.86 -12.66 22.62
N LEU A 147 9.66 -13.68 22.94
CA LEU A 147 9.25 -15.09 22.88
C LEU A 147 8.19 -15.44 23.91
N ASP A 148 8.14 -14.70 25.04
CA ASP A 148 7.11 -14.88 26.06
C ASP A 148 5.73 -14.37 25.59
N LEU A 149 5.66 -13.72 24.41
CA LEU A 149 4.43 -13.31 23.73
C LEU A 149 4.01 -14.28 22.63
N ILE A 150 4.65 -15.45 22.50
CA ILE A 150 4.30 -16.49 21.54
C ILE A 150 3.69 -17.65 22.33
N ASP A 151 2.53 -18.11 21.89
CA ASP A 151 1.83 -19.21 22.57
C ASP A 151 2.50 -20.55 22.24
N GLU A 152 2.38 -21.50 23.16
CA GLU A 152 2.88 -22.87 22.98
C GLU A 152 1.80 -23.71 22.30
N GLY A 153 2.02 -24.07 21.04
CA GLY A 153 1.05 -24.76 20.21
C GLY A 153 0.63 -26.12 20.78
N ALA A 154 1.56 -26.88 21.37
CA ALA A 154 1.24 -28.15 22.03
C ALA A 154 0.24 -27.97 23.20
N VAL A 155 0.41 -26.90 23.99
CA VAL A 155 -0.48 -26.59 25.13
C VAL A 155 -1.84 -26.10 24.61
N LEU A 156 -1.83 -25.22 23.61
CA LEU A 156 -3.07 -24.72 22.99
C LEU A 156 -3.87 -25.86 22.35
N ALA A 157 -3.20 -26.76 21.62
CA ALA A 157 -3.83 -27.93 21.00
C ALA A 157 -4.45 -28.87 22.05
N LYS A 158 -3.77 -29.09 23.18
CA LYS A 158 -4.32 -29.90 24.29
C LYS A 158 -5.58 -29.28 24.87
N GLU A 159 -5.61 -27.96 25.11
CA GLU A 159 -6.80 -27.27 25.61
C GLU A 159 -7.95 -27.30 24.59
N LEU A 160 -7.68 -27.06 23.31
CA LEU A 160 -8.69 -27.17 22.26
C LEU A 160 -9.26 -28.59 22.13
N ARG A 161 -8.41 -29.62 22.28
CA ARG A 161 -8.84 -31.03 22.30
C ARG A 161 -9.70 -31.37 23.52
N ARG A 162 -9.46 -30.71 24.67
CA ARG A 162 -10.31 -30.86 25.85
C ARG A 162 -11.67 -30.22 25.62
N VAL A 163 -11.70 -29.01 25.07
CA VAL A 163 -12.94 -28.28 24.79
C VAL A 163 -13.77 -28.96 23.68
N SER A 164 -13.14 -29.56 22.68
CA SER A 164 -13.85 -30.22 21.58
C SER A 164 -14.69 -31.43 22.01
N LYS A 165 -14.38 -32.02 23.18
CA LYS A 165 -15.14 -33.12 23.80
C LYS A 165 -16.39 -32.67 24.56
N LEU A 166 -16.57 -31.36 24.78
CA LEU A 166 -17.74 -30.82 25.45
C LEU A 166 -18.97 -30.80 24.52
N PRO A 167 -20.20 -30.85 25.08
CA PRO A 167 -21.43 -30.64 24.31
C PRO A 167 -21.44 -29.29 23.59
N GLU A 168 -22.11 -29.22 22.44
CA GLU A 168 -22.10 -28.03 21.57
C GLU A 168 -22.50 -26.73 22.28
N ALA A 169 -23.50 -26.80 23.17
CA ALA A 169 -23.98 -25.66 23.94
C ALA A 169 -22.89 -25.04 24.83
N ASP A 170 -21.99 -25.86 25.39
CA ASP A 170 -20.96 -25.41 26.33
C ASP A 170 -19.64 -25.02 25.63
N ARG A 171 -19.45 -25.48 24.38
CA ARG A 171 -18.19 -25.27 23.64
C ARG A 171 -17.88 -23.80 23.42
N VAL A 172 -18.86 -22.97 23.07
CA VAL A 172 -18.59 -21.55 22.74
C VAL A 172 -18.06 -20.79 23.96
N ALA A 173 -18.70 -20.98 25.12
CA ALA A 173 -18.26 -20.39 26.37
C ALA A 173 -16.88 -20.92 26.79
N ALA A 174 -16.66 -22.25 26.71
CA ALA A 174 -15.38 -22.85 27.04
C ALA A 174 -14.23 -22.39 26.10
N LEU A 175 -14.52 -22.16 24.82
CA LEU A 175 -13.55 -21.63 23.85
C LEU A 175 -13.15 -20.19 24.17
N ALA A 176 -14.03 -19.38 24.74
CA ALA A 176 -13.69 -18.03 25.19
C ALA A 176 -12.60 -18.05 26.26
N SER A 177 -12.59 -19.05 27.15
CA SER A 177 -11.52 -19.25 28.14
C SER A 177 -10.20 -19.78 27.56
N VAL A 178 -10.14 -20.10 26.26
CA VAL A 178 -8.92 -20.59 25.58
C VAL A 178 -8.39 -19.54 24.60
N VAL A 179 -9.28 -18.90 23.85
CA VAL A 179 -8.97 -17.86 22.86
C VAL A 179 -9.92 -16.68 23.04
N ASP A 180 -9.44 -15.63 23.70
CA ASP A 180 -10.16 -14.37 23.85
C ASP A 180 -9.43 -13.23 23.14
N PRO A 181 -9.80 -12.90 21.90
CA PRO A 181 -9.05 -11.94 21.11
C PRO A 181 -9.35 -10.50 21.53
N VAL A 182 -8.30 -9.73 21.80
CA VAL A 182 -8.39 -8.29 22.07
C VAL A 182 -7.47 -7.51 21.13
N VAL A 183 -7.87 -6.27 20.82
CA VAL A 183 -7.11 -5.36 19.96
C VAL A 183 -6.20 -4.48 20.81
N GLU A 184 -4.93 -4.39 20.44
CA GLU A 184 -3.93 -3.53 21.08
C GLU A 184 -3.25 -2.64 20.03
N ILE A 185 -3.41 -1.33 20.15
CA ILE A 185 -2.88 -0.34 19.20
C ILE A 185 -1.44 0.02 19.58
N CYS A 186 -0.51 -0.03 18.62
CA CYS A 186 0.88 0.34 18.87
C CYS A 186 1.07 1.86 18.76
N HIS A 187 0.73 2.58 19.83
CA HIS A 187 1.04 4.01 19.93
C HIS A 187 2.56 4.25 20.04
N SER A 188 3.01 5.43 19.62
CA SER A 188 4.41 5.84 19.78
C SER A 188 4.76 5.89 21.27
N GLY A 189 5.88 5.30 21.66
CA GLY A 189 6.33 5.25 23.07
C GLY A 189 5.60 4.25 23.97
N ALA A 190 4.50 3.65 23.52
CA ALA A 190 3.76 2.66 24.31
C ALA A 190 4.55 1.35 24.48
N ARG A 191 4.41 0.75 25.67
CA ARG A 191 5.08 -0.49 26.06
C ARG A 191 4.06 -1.54 26.45
N CYS A 192 4.35 -2.80 26.12
CA CYS A 192 3.57 -3.95 26.53
C CYS A 192 3.58 -4.08 28.06
N SER A 193 2.41 -4.17 28.69
CA SER A 193 2.33 -4.30 30.15
C SER A 193 2.79 -5.66 30.66
N ASP A 194 2.83 -6.71 29.84
CA ASP A 194 3.31 -8.05 30.24
C ASP A 194 4.84 -8.17 30.21
N THR A 195 5.51 -7.44 29.29
CA THR A 195 6.94 -7.65 29.00
C THR A 195 7.80 -6.38 29.04
N GLY A 196 7.21 -5.19 29.09
CA GLY A 196 7.93 -3.93 29.04
C GLY A 196 8.54 -3.56 27.68
N LEU A 197 8.37 -4.41 26.66
CA LEU A 197 8.87 -4.17 25.30
C LEU A 197 8.04 -3.08 24.60
N PRO A 198 8.66 -2.21 23.77
CA PRO A 198 7.91 -1.27 22.95
C PRO A 198 6.93 -1.99 22.00
N LEU A 199 5.68 -1.53 21.95
CA LEU A 199 4.63 -2.19 21.13
C LEU A 199 4.99 -2.21 19.64
N ILE A 200 5.58 -1.12 19.14
CA ILE A 200 6.03 -1.01 17.74
C ILE A 200 7.13 -2.05 17.46
N ASP A 201 8.03 -2.30 18.40
CA ASP A 201 9.10 -3.28 18.21
C ASP A 201 8.59 -4.73 18.26
N ILE A 202 7.58 -5.01 19.12
CA ILE A 202 6.86 -6.29 19.08
C ILE A 202 6.23 -6.50 17.70
N TRP A 203 5.51 -5.49 17.19
CA TRP A 203 4.91 -5.54 15.86
C TRP A 203 5.96 -5.78 14.77
N ARG A 204 7.09 -5.07 14.82
CA ARG A 204 8.21 -5.21 13.86
C ARG A 204 8.84 -6.60 13.90
N TYR A 205 9.06 -7.16 15.09
CA TYR A 205 9.59 -8.52 15.24
C TYR A 205 8.71 -9.53 14.50
N PHE A 206 7.40 -9.52 14.76
CA PHE A 206 6.47 -10.42 14.08
C PHE A 206 6.35 -10.13 12.58
N ARG A 207 6.46 -8.86 12.16
CA ARG A 207 6.47 -8.51 10.73
C ARG A 207 7.62 -9.16 9.98
N HIS A 208 8.77 -9.39 10.61
CA HIS A 208 9.89 -10.10 9.98
C HIS A 208 9.62 -11.58 9.72
N THR A 209 8.61 -12.21 10.35
CA THR A 209 8.28 -13.64 10.14
C THR A 209 7.63 -13.92 8.77
N TRP A 210 7.13 -12.89 8.09
CA TRP A 210 6.35 -13.07 6.85
C TRP A 210 7.19 -13.05 5.58
N ALA A 211 6.64 -13.64 4.51
CA ALA A 211 7.36 -13.90 3.26
C ALA A 211 7.98 -12.66 2.60
N HIS A 212 7.32 -11.50 2.66
CA HIS A 212 7.80 -10.28 2.02
C HIS A 212 8.69 -9.47 2.98
N GLU A 213 9.79 -8.89 2.49
CA GLU A 213 10.62 -7.93 3.23
C GLU A 213 9.77 -6.78 3.83
N TYR A 214 10.25 -6.23 4.95
CA TYR A 214 9.64 -5.10 5.62
C TYR A 214 10.17 -3.78 5.04
N ARG A 215 9.27 -2.95 4.49
CA ARG A 215 9.58 -1.59 4.02
C ARG A 215 8.64 -0.60 4.69
N ALA A 216 9.18 0.56 5.09
CA ALA A 216 8.37 1.64 5.63
C ALA A 216 7.45 2.22 4.54
N ILE A 217 6.18 2.44 4.90
CA ILE A 217 5.17 3.00 4.00
C ILE A 217 4.94 4.48 4.34
N PRO A 218 5.04 5.41 3.39
CA PRO A 218 4.79 6.82 3.69
C PRO A 218 3.30 7.08 3.99
N GLY A 219 3.01 8.12 4.77
CA GLY A 219 1.65 8.56 5.08
C GLY A 219 1.15 8.07 6.44
N ARG A 220 -0.16 8.10 6.64
CA ARG A 220 -0.83 7.58 7.85
C ARG A 220 -0.62 6.08 7.97
N GLN A 221 -0.28 5.63 9.17
CA GLN A 221 -0.14 4.24 9.55
C GLN A 221 -0.72 3.99 10.96
N LEU A 222 -1.53 2.95 11.10
CA LEU A 222 -2.01 2.45 12.39
C LEU A 222 -1.56 1.00 12.53
N LEU A 223 -0.56 0.77 13.39
CA LEU A 223 -0.03 -0.57 13.69
C LEU A 223 -0.87 -1.21 14.79
N ILE A 224 -1.28 -2.46 14.58
CA ILE A 224 -2.25 -3.15 15.42
C ILE A 224 -1.71 -4.55 15.76
N LEU A 225 -1.86 -4.92 17.02
CA LEU A 225 -1.64 -6.26 17.55
C LEU A 225 -2.99 -6.86 17.93
N VAL A 226 -3.20 -8.13 17.58
CA VAL A 226 -4.30 -8.92 18.11
C VAL A 226 -3.72 -9.87 19.14
N ARG A 227 -4.24 -9.81 20.36
CA ARG A 227 -3.73 -10.49 21.55
C ARG A 227 -4.73 -11.52 22.06
N ASN A 228 -4.26 -12.61 22.66
CA ASN A 228 -5.14 -13.57 23.33
C ASN A 228 -5.20 -13.28 24.84
N ALA A 229 -6.22 -12.57 25.30
CA ALA A 229 -6.42 -12.21 26.70
C ALA A 229 -6.64 -13.42 27.63
N ALA A 230 -7.08 -14.57 27.09
CA ALA A 230 -7.34 -15.77 27.86
C ALA A 230 -6.07 -16.50 28.34
N ARG A 231 -4.88 -16.07 27.91
CA ARG A 231 -3.62 -16.77 28.20
C ARG A 231 -2.59 -15.85 28.84
N ARG A 232 -1.70 -16.47 29.61
CA ARG A 232 -0.60 -15.78 30.29
C ARG A 232 0.23 -14.96 29.31
N ASN A 233 0.58 -13.73 29.70
CA ASN A 233 1.31 -12.74 28.91
C ASN A 233 0.60 -12.30 27.61
N ARG A 234 -0.66 -12.68 27.43
CA ARG A 234 -1.51 -12.32 26.30
C ARG A 234 -0.78 -12.49 24.95
N PRO A 235 -0.51 -13.73 24.52
CA PRO A 235 0.30 -13.99 23.34
C PRO A 235 -0.32 -13.41 22.07
N VAL A 236 0.51 -13.18 21.06
CA VAL A 236 0.13 -12.53 19.81
C VAL A 236 -0.60 -13.51 18.90
N ILE A 237 -1.89 -13.28 18.68
CA ILE A 237 -2.68 -14.00 17.67
C ILE A 237 -2.24 -13.59 16.27
N GLY A 238 -2.04 -12.29 16.07
CA GLY A 238 -1.69 -11.74 14.77
C GLY A 238 -1.33 -10.27 14.83
N ILE A 239 -0.89 -9.76 13.68
CA ILE A 239 -0.56 -8.36 13.50
C ILE A 239 -1.29 -7.81 12.28
N ALA A 240 -1.59 -6.52 12.32
CA ALA A 240 -2.13 -5.81 11.18
C ALA A 240 -1.62 -4.37 11.09
N MET A 241 -1.78 -3.76 9.92
CA MET A 241 -1.52 -2.34 9.71
C MET A 241 -2.51 -1.76 8.72
N LEU A 242 -3.18 -0.70 9.16
CA LEU A 242 -3.88 0.23 8.26
C LEU A 242 -2.88 1.26 7.75
N ALA A 243 -2.89 1.53 6.46
CA ALA A 243 -2.02 2.50 5.81
C ALA A 243 -2.83 3.42 4.88
N SER A 244 -2.22 4.54 4.51
CA SER A 244 -2.78 5.42 3.47
C SER A 244 -2.97 4.64 2.16
N PRO A 245 -4.14 4.74 1.52
CA PRO A 245 -4.41 3.93 0.34
C PRO A 245 -3.49 4.24 -0.84
N VAL A 246 -3.26 3.23 -1.68
CA VAL A 246 -2.62 3.45 -2.99
C VAL A 246 -3.56 4.26 -3.89
N MET A 247 -3.04 5.32 -4.49
CA MET A 247 -3.80 6.17 -5.41
C MET A 247 -4.03 5.46 -6.75
N ARG A 248 -5.16 5.77 -7.42
CA ARG A 248 -5.51 5.29 -8.78
C ARG A 248 -5.59 3.77 -8.89
N VAL A 249 -6.42 3.16 -8.06
CA VAL A 249 -6.75 1.73 -8.15
C VAL A 249 -8.13 1.62 -8.79
N SER A 250 -8.18 1.34 -10.09
CA SER A 250 -9.43 1.33 -10.86
C SER A 250 -10.48 0.36 -10.30
N VAL A 251 -10.07 -0.83 -9.84
CA VAL A 251 -10.98 -1.83 -9.26
C VAL A 251 -11.71 -1.28 -8.03
N ARG A 252 -10.98 -0.62 -7.12
CA ARG A 252 -11.57 0.02 -5.94
C ARG A 252 -12.40 1.23 -6.34
N ASP A 253 -11.84 2.10 -7.18
CA ASP A 253 -12.48 3.37 -7.53
C ASP A 253 -13.83 3.10 -8.26
N LYS A 254 -13.90 2.06 -9.11
CA LYS A 254 -15.15 1.52 -9.67
C LYS A 254 -16.08 0.99 -8.60
N TRP A 255 -15.61 0.08 -7.74
CA TRP A 255 -16.46 -0.51 -6.70
C TRP A 255 -17.07 0.55 -5.75
N ILE A 256 -16.34 1.62 -5.41
CA ILE A 256 -16.86 2.73 -4.61
C ILE A 256 -17.87 3.56 -5.41
N GLY A 257 -17.65 3.78 -6.70
CA GLY A 257 -18.50 4.62 -7.56
C GLY A 257 -17.85 5.93 -8.00
N TRP A 258 -16.54 6.09 -7.79
CA TRP A 258 -15.83 7.34 -8.10
C TRP A 258 -15.48 7.49 -9.58
N LEU A 259 -15.90 6.55 -10.44
CA LEU A 259 -15.78 6.67 -11.89
C LEU A 259 -17.16 6.94 -12.49
N ARG A 260 -17.18 7.77 -13.52
CA ARG A 260 -18.42 8.22 -14.16
C ARG A 260 -19.27 7.09 -14.73
N ASP A 261 -18.63 6.06 -15.31
CA ASP A 261 -19.32 4.86 -15.83
C ASP A 261 -20.16 4.17 -14.75
N GLU A 262 -19.59 4.03 -13.55
CA GLU A 262 -20.30 3.46 -12.41
C GLU A 262 -21.35 4.41 -11.84
N ALA A 263 -21.07 5.71 -11.76
CA ALA A 263 -22.03 6.71 -11.27
C ALA A 263 -23.29 6.76 -12.17
N GLU A 264 -23.10 6.76 -13.48
CA GLU A 264 -24.16 6.69 -14.50
C GLU A 264 -24.96 5.39 -14.38
N THR A 265 -24.28 4.25 -14.19
CA THR A 265 -24.95 2.96 -13.98
C THR A 265 -25.87 3.01 -12.74
N ARG A 266 -25.43 3.61 -11.63
CA ARG A 266 -26.25 3.70 -10.40
C ARG A 266 -27.44 4.64 -10.51
N LEU A 267 -27.30 5.71 -11.28
CA LEU A 267 -28.43 6.58 -11.64
C LEU A 267 -29.46 5.81 -12.49
N ASN A 268 -29.00 5.13 -13.54
CA ASN A 268 -29.86 4.39 -14.47
C ASN A 268 -30.57 3.22 -13.79
N ASP A 269 -29.89 2.53 -12.86
CA ASP A 269 -30.45 1.46 -12.04
C ASP A 269 -31.45 1.97 -10.97
N GLY A 270 -31.61 3.29 -10.80
CA GLY A 270 -32.43 3.89 -9.75
C GLY A 270 -31.88 3.70 -8.33
N ARG A 271 -30.58 3.38 -8.18
CA ARG A 271 -29.94 3.27 -6.85
C ARG A 271 -29.59 4.62 -6.26
N TRP A 272 -29.37 5.61 -7.11
CA TRP A 272 -29.11 6.99 -6.71
C TRP A 272 -30.19 7.90 -7.28
N GLU A 273 -30.79 8.68 -6.41
CA GLU A 273 -31.73 9.72 -6.80
C GLU A 273 -30.98 10.88 -7.49
N PRO A 274 -31.44 11.37 -8.67
CA PRO A 274 -30.79 12.46 -9.39
C PRO A 274 -30.59 13.72 -8.53
N SER A 275 -31.57 14.04 -7.68
CA SER A 275 -31.52 15.19 -6.77
C SER A 275 -30.44 15.02 -5.68
N ALA A 276 -30.30 13.83 -5.11
CA ALA A 276 -29.28 13.52 -4.10
C ALA A 276 -27.88 13.61 -4.70
N LEU A 277 -27.66 13.05 -5.89
CA LEU A 277 -26.36 13.13 -6.56
C LEU A 277 -26.02 14.56 -6.96
N ALA A 278 -26.97 15.32 -7.51
CA ALA A 278 -26.76 16.72 -7.86
C ALA A 278 -26.36 17.57 -6.64
N ALA A 279 -27.07 17.40 -5.52
CA ALA A 279 -26.73 18.06 -4.27
C ALA A 279 -25.32 17.67 -3.79
N ALA A 280 -24.97 16.39 -3.84
CA ALA A 280 -23.64 15.90 -3.46
C ALA A 280 -22.53 16.49 -4.36
N LEU A 281 -22.72 16.50 -5.69
CA LEU A 281 -21.76 17.08 -6.64
C LEU A 281 -21.53 18.57 -6.36
N LEU A 282 -22.61 19.33 -6.15
CA LEU A 282 -22.54 20.77 -5.84
C LEU A 282 -21.85 21.02 -4.48
N ALA A 283 -22.21 20.26 -3.44
CA ALA A 283 -21.59 20.38 -2.12
C ALA A 283 -20.08 20.08 -2.17
N ARG A 284 -19.69 18.98 -2.83
CA ARG A 284 -18.27 18.61 -2.99
C ARG A 284 -17.51 19.66 -3.77
N LEU A 285 -18.10 20.21 -4.83
CA LEU A 285 -17.48 21.26 -5.64
C LEU A 285 -17.18 22.50 -4.79
N GLU A 286 -18.16 23.02 -4.05
CA GLU A 286 -17.98 24.20 -3.21
C GLU A 286 -17.01 23.93 -2.04
N GLU A 287 -17.07 22.76 -1.40
CA GLU A 287 -16.10 22.35 -0.38
C GLU A 287 -14.66 22.33 -0.92
N SER A 288 -14.46 21.81 -2.13
CA SER A 288 -13.15 21.75 -2.78
C SER A 288 -12.64 23.14 -3.18
N ILE A 289 -13.52 24.05 -3.63
CA ILE A 289 -13.16 25.46 -3.90
C ILE A 289 -12.77 26.17 -2.60
N ALA A 290 -13.55 26.03 -1.53
CA ALA A 290 -13.28 26.65 -0.24
C ALA A 290 -12.00 26.13 0.47
N ALA A 291 -11.48 24.99 0.02
CA ALA A 291 -10.22 24.41 0.48
C ALA A 291 -8.99 24.92 -0.30
N ILE A 292 -9.15 25.90 -1.20
CA ILE A 292 -8.09 26.50 -2.00
C ILE A 292 -8.01 27.99 -1.69
N ARG A 293 -6.82 28.50 -1.40
CA ARG A 293 -6.55 29.94 -1.37
C ARG A 293 -6.63 30.48 -2.79
N TRP A 294 -7.49 31.45 -3.06
CA TRP A 294 -7.73 31.97 -4.41
C TRP A 294 -7.62 33.50 -4.53
N ASP A 295 -7.47 34.23 -3.42
CA ASP A 295 -7.45 35.71 -3.37
C ASP A 295 -6.29 36.34 -4.16
N ASP A 296 -5.19 35.60 -4.37
CA ASP A 296 -4.06 35.99 -5.23
C ASP A 296 -4.16 35.44 -6.67
N LEU A 297 -5.24 34.72 -7.00
CA LEU A 297 -5.44 34.02 -8.27
C LEU A 297 -6.67 34.50 -9.03
N ALA A 298 -7.75 34.89 -8.35
CA ALA A 298 -9.02 35.30 -8.95
C ALA A 298 -9.74 36.33 -8.09
N THR A 299 -10.64 37.10 -8.71
CA THR A 299 -11.50 38.06 -8.02
C THR A 299 -12.76 37.40 -7.47
N ALA A 300 -13.39 38.02 -6.46
CA ALA A 300 -14.64 37.51 -5.90
C ALA A 300 -15.76 37.36 -6.96
N ALA A 301 -15.83 38.27 -7.94
CA ALA A 301 -16.80 38.18 -9.03
C ALA A 301 -16.58 36.94 -9.91
N GLU A 302 -15.32 36.67 -10.28
CA GLU A 302 -14.94 35.48 -11.06
C GLU A 302 -15.21 34.16 -10.31
N MET A 303 -15.15 34.17 -8.98
CA MET A 303 -15.45 32.98 -8.16
C MET A 303 -16.94 32.66 -8.09
N VAL A 304 -17.79 33.69 -8.17
CA VAL A 304 -19.25 33.54 -8.23
C VAL A 304 -19.65 33.14 -9.65
N GLU A 305 -19.16 33.86 -10.66
CA GLU A 305 -19.50 33.70 -12.07
C GLU A 305 -18.25 33.48 -12.94
N PRO A 306 -17.69 32.25 -12.94
CA PRO A 306 -16.50 31.98 -13.73
C PRO A 306 -16.82 31.98 -15.23
N THR A 307 -15.94 32.60 -16.01
CA THR A 307 -15.97 32.61 -17.48
C THR A 307 -14.86 31.73 -18.05
N GLU A 308 -14.90 31.46 -19.36
CA GLU A 308 -13.81 30.77 -20.05
C GLU A 308 -12.48 31.52 -19.94
N SER A 309 -12.51 32.86 -19.92
CA SER A 309 -11.30 33.68 -19.77
C SER A 309 -10.68 33.54 -18.37
N THR A 310 -11.50 33.42 -17.31
CA THR A 310 -11.01 33.12 -15.96
C THR A 310 -10.31 31.76 -15.91
N VAL A 311 -10.92 30.72 -16.49
CA VAL A 311 -10.34 29.36 -16.52
C VAL A 311 -9.00 29.35 -17.27
N LEU A 312 -8.95 29.96 -18.46
CA LEU A 312 -7.74 30.03 -19.27
C LEU A 312 -6.61 30.79 -18.57
N ARG A 313 -6.92 31.91 -17.91
CA ARG A 313 -5.94 32.71 -17.14
C ARG A 313 -5.33 31.91 -15.99
N LEU A 314 -6.12 31.07 -15.31
CA LEU A 314 -5.62 30.18 -14.25
C LEU A 314 -4.72 29.07 -14.81
N GLU A 315 -5.07 28.48 -15.95
CA GLU A 315 -4.21 27.49 -16.64
C GLU A 315 -2.87 28.10 -17.07
N GLN A 316 -2.87 29.34 -17.57
CA GLN A 316 -1.65 30.09 -17.87
C GLN A 316 -0.82 30.36 -16.61
N LYS A 317 -1.47 30.74 -15.49
CA LYS A 317 -0.78 30.95 -14.20
C LYS A 317 -0.13 29.66 -13.69
N ALA A 318 -0.82 28.52 -13.81
CA ALA A 318 -0.25 27.22 -13.45
C ALA A 318 0.99 26.89 -14.30
N SER A 319 0.89 27.07 -15.63
CA SER A 319 2.00 26.84 -16.56
C SER A 319 3.20 27.75 -16.28
N GLY A 320 2.96 29.04 -16.01
CA GLY A 320 4.01 29.99 -15.66
C GLY A 320 4.72 29.64 -14.35
N ALA A 321 3.98 29.22 -13.32
CA ALA A 321 4.56 28.75 -12.06
C ALA A 321 5.40 27.46 -12.23
N ALA A 322 4.96 26.55 -13.12
CA ALA A 322 5.73 25.35 -13.46
C ALA A 322 7.07 25.70 -14.12
N PHE A 323 7.06 26.61 -15.09
CA PHE A 323 8.25 27.08 -15.79
C PHE A 323 9.22 27.81 -14.85
N ALA A 324 8.72 28.73 -14.03
CA ALA A 324 9.53 29.42 -13.02
C ALA A 324 10.21 28.44 -12.06
N ARG A 325 9.49 27.38 -11.64
CA ARG A 325 10.04 26.34 -10.76
C ARG A 325 11.13 25.53 -11.46
N GLU A 326 11.00 25.28 -12.76
CA GLU A 326 12.04 24.58 -13.52
C GLU A 326 13.32 25.41 -13.61
N LEU A 327 13.22 26.72 -13.85
CA LEU A 327 14.36 27.64 -13.84
C LEU A 327 15.05 27.68 -12.47
N GLU A 328 14.26 27.77 -11.39
CA GLU A 328 14.77 27.74 -10.01
C GLU A 328 15.55 26.45 -9.72
N LEU A 329 15.06 25.29 -10.17
CA LEU A 329 15.74 24.01 -10.01
C LEU A 329 17.05 23.91 -10.81
N ARG A 330 17.12 24.54 -11.99
CA ARG A 330 18.35 24.60 -12.80
C ARG A 330 19.40 25.50 -12.14
N ALA A 331 19.01 26.70 -11.71
CA ALA A 331 19.91 27.62 -11.02
C ALA A 331 20.48 26.99 -9.73
N HIS A 332 19.64 26.33 -8.92
CA HIS A 332 20.08 25.61 -7.72
C HIS A 332 21.09 24.50 -8.07
N TYR A 333 20.84 23.77 -9.15
CA TYR A 333 21.74 22.70 -9.61
C TYR A 333 23.11 23.24 -10.05
N GLU A 334 23.14 24.35 -10.78
CA GLU A 334 24.38 25.00 -11.25
C GLU A 334 25.24 25.47 -10.07
N ILE A 335 24.65 26.16 -9.09
CA ILE A 335 25.34 26.63 -7.88
C ILE A 335 25.95 25.46 -7.10
N GLU A 336 25.18 24.40 -6.84
CA GLU A 336 25.69 23.24 -6.08
C GLU A 336 26.80 22.50 -6.84
N ARG A 337 26.75 22.50 -8.17
CA ARG A 337 27.79 21.91 -9.01
C ARG A 337 29.10 22.69 -8.95
N GLU A 338 29.04 24.02 -8.93
CA GLU A 338 30.22 24.90 -8.79
C GLU A 338 30.92 24.71 -7.44
N VAL A 339 30.16 24.45 -6.37
CA VAL A 339 30.69 24.19 -5.02
C VAL A 339 31.42 22.84 -4.92
N GLY A 340 31.28 21.95 -5.91
CA GLY A 340 31.93 20.63 -5.93
C GLY A 340 31.37 19.62 -4.92
N GLU A 341 30.26 19.95 -4.27
CA GLU A 341 29.58 19.08 -3.32
C GLU A 341 28.51 18.20 -3.98
N LYS A 342 28.05 17.18 -3.25
CA LYS A 342 26.95 16.31 -3.66
C LYS A 342 25.64 17.10 -3.71
N ILE A 343 25.07 17.23 -4.91
CA ILE A 343 23.85 18.01 -5.20
C ILE A 343 22.70 17.71 -4.23
N ARG A 344 22.41 18.67 -3.36
CA ARG A 344 21.38 18.54 -2.33
C ARG A 344 19.99 18.74 -2.92
N PRO A 345 18.96 18.00 -2.44
CA PRO A 345 17.59 18.19 -2.90
C PRO A 345 17.02 19.53 -2.41
N MET A 346 16.41 20.29 -3.34
CA MET A 346 15.73 21.54 -3.02
C MET A 346 14.36 21.26 -2.39
N ARG A 347 14.34 21.13 -1.07
CA ARG A 347 13.16 20.81 -0.27
C ARG A 347 12.35 22.08 0.02
N GLY A 348 11.03 21.94 0.12
CA GLY A 348 10.15 23.02 0.58
C GLY A 348 10.32 23.29 2.09
N ALA A 349 9.90 24.47 2.53
CA ALA A 349 10.03 24.95 3.91
C ALA A 349 9.27 24.07 4.94
N LEU A 350 8.10 23.52 4.57
CA LEU A 350 7.26 22.74 5.47
C LEU A 350 7.22 21.25 5.11
N LYS A 351 7.61 20.40 6.07
CA LYS A 351 7.44 18.93 6.02
C LYS A 351 6.41 18.41 7.01
N HIS A 352 6.26 19.09 8.14
CA HIS A 352 5.34 18.77 9.21
C HIS A 352 4.66 20.07 9.66
N ALA A 353 3.48 19.99 10.27
CA ALA A 353 2.91 21.11 11.00
C ALA A 353 3.79 21.36 12.22
N GLY A 354 4.68 22.36 12.14
CA GLY A 354 5.52 22.81 13.26
C GLY A 354 4.70 23.53 14.34
N HIS A 355 5.36 24.23 15.26
CA HIS A 355 4.66 24.89 16.37
C HIS A 355 3.81 26.08 15.90
N GLU A 356 4.22 26.83 14.87
CA GLU A 356 3.40 27.86 14.19
C GLU A 356 3.82 27.96 12.72
N PRO A 357 3.30 27.09 11.83
CA PRO A 357 3.64 27.11 10.42
C PRO A 357 2.99 28.29 9.70
N ASP A 358 3.78 29.08 8.98
CA ASP A 358 3.28 30.10 8.04
C ASP A 358 2.66 29.42 6.81
N TRP A 359 1.36 29.12 6.91
CA TRP A 359 0.60 28.52 5.82
C TRP A 359 0.41 29.48 4.65
N LEU A 360 0.37 30.78 4.91
CA LEU A 360 0.16 31.79 3.89
C LEU A 360 1.38 31.88 2.98
N GLY A 361 2.58 32.06 3.55
CA GLY A 361 3.83 32.03 2.79
C GLY A 361 4.08 30.68 2.12
N ALA A 362 3.73 29.57 2.77
CA ALA A 362 3.87 28.25 2.15
C ALA A 362 2.93 28.02 0.95
N SER A 363 1.78 28.71 0.91
CA SER A 363 0.84 28.71 -0.22
C SER A 363 1.36 29.50 -1.43
N GLU A 364 2.32 30.41 -1.22
CA GLU A 364 2.95 31.25 -2.25
C GLU A 364 4.12 30.59 -2.95
N ASP A 365 4.59 29.46 -2.43
CA ASP A 365 5.60 28.67 -3.11
C ASP A 365 5.12 28.23 -4.51
N LEU A 366 6.03 28.28 -5.50
CA LEU A 366 5.73 28.00 -6.90
C LEU A 366 5.04 26.64 -7.12
N LEU A 367 5.35 25.60 -6.32
CA LEU A 367 4.67 24.31 -6.40
C LEU A 367 3.18 24.44 -6.02
N PHE A 368 2.87 25.22 -4.99
CA PHE A 368 1.50 25.39 -4.50
C PHE A 368 0.74 26.43 -5.31
N VAL A 369 1.37 27.50 -5.78
CA VAL A 369 0.77 28.41 -6.77
C VAL A 369 0.33 27.63 -8.01
N ARG A 370 1.22 26.78 -8.56
CA ARG A 370 0.88 25.93 -9.70
C ARG A 370 -0.34 25.06 -9.40
N LYS A 371 -0.31 24.32 -8.30
CA LYS A 371 -1.38 23.39 -7.93
C LYS A 371 -2.71 24.08 -7.64
N ARG A 372 -2.69 25.20 -6.92
CA ARG A 372 -3.89 25.99 -6.60
C ARG A 372 -4.53 26.48 -7.90
N ALA A 373 -3.75 27.08 -8.79
CA ALA A 373 -4.24 27.55 -10.08
C ALA A 373 -4.79 26.42 -10.96
N GLU A 374 -4.08 25.29 -11.06
CA GLU A 374 -4.50 24.11 -11.86
C GLU A 374 -5.77 23.45 -11.31
N VAL A 375 -5.89 23.29 -9.98
CA VAL A 375 -7.09 22.69 -9.39
C VAL A 375 -8.26 23.68 -9.48
N LEU A 376 -8.02 24.95 -9.21
CA LEU A 376 -9.07 25.98 -9.28
C LEU A 376 -9.63 26.15 -10.69
N SER A 377 -8.79 26.11 -11.73
CA SER A 377 -9.27 26.19 -13.12
C SER A 377 -10.25 25.05 -13.45
N HIS A 378 -9.93 23.82 -13.04
CA HIS A 378 -10.81 22.66 -13.22
C HIS A 378 -12.13 22.81 -12.44
N LEU A 379 -12.08 23.24 -11.18
CA LEU A 379 -13.29 23.41 -10.36
C LEU A 379 -14.20 24.51 -10.91
N LEU A 380 -13.63 25.65 -11.32
CA LEU A 380 -14.42 26.75 -11.90
C LEU A 380 -15.01 26.36 -13.26
N PHE A 381 -14.30 25.57 -14.08
CA PHE A 381 -14.88 24.96 -15.28
C PHE A 381 -16.10 24.07 -14.94
N ALA A 382 -15.98 23.19 -13.94
CA ALA A 382 -17.10 22.34 -13.53
C ALA A 382 -18.28 23.16 -12.99
N LYS A 383 -18.01 24.21 -12.21
CA LYS A 383 -19.02 25.16 -11.71
C LYS A 383 -19.77 25.84 -12.84
N GLN A 384 -19.08 26.32 -13.86
CA GLN A 384 -19.68 26.93 -15.04
C GLN A 384 -20.61 25.93 -15.77
N MET A 385 -20.16 24.69 -15.98
CA MET A 385 -20.95 23.66 -16.65
C MET A 385 -22.21 23.26 -15.87
N PHE A 386 -22.09 23.09 -14.54
CA PHE A 386 -23.24 22.76 -13.69
C PHE A 386 -24.28 23.88 -13.64
N ARG A 387 -23.84 25.15 -13.62
CA ARG A 387 -24.73 26.31 -13.72
C ARG A 387 -25.44 26.36 -15.07
N ALA A 388 -24.71 26.17 -16.17
CA ALA A 388 -25.26 26.21 -17.52
C ALA A 388 -26.30 25.10 -17.77
N ALA A 389 -26.09 23.91 -17.19
CA ALA A 389 -27.04 22.80 -17.27
C ALA A 389 -28.24 22.93 -16.32
N GLY A 390 -28.25 23.91 -15.40
CA GLY A 390 -29.32 24.07 -14.42
C GLY A 390 -29.35 22.97 -13.36
N LEU A 391 -28.18 22.44 -12.94
CA LEU A 391 -28.08 21.30 -12.02
C LEU A 391 -28.81 21.52 -10.68
N THR A 392 -28.91 22.75 -10.21
CA THR A 392 -29.63 23.11 -8.98
C THR A 392 -31.15 23.13 -9.18
N SER A 393 -31.64 23.58 -10.34
CA SER A 393 -33.07 23.81 -10.59
C SER A 393 -33.79 22.60 -11.20
N ASN A 394 -33.13 21.86 -12.08
CA ASN A 394 -33.66 20.64 -12.68
C ASN A 394 -32.59 19.53 -12.71
N PRO A 395 -32.29 18.89 -11.56
CA PRO A 395 -31.24 17.90 -11.43
C PRO A 395 -31.28 16.76 -12.46
N SER A 396 -32.47 16.21 -12.74
CA SER A 396 -32.63 15.06 -13.62
C SER A 396 -32.25 15.41 -15.06
N ALA A 397 -32.85 16.46 -15.63
CA ALA A 397 -32.56 16.88 -17.00
C ALA A 397 -31.11 17.38 -17.15
N ALA A 398 -30.59 18.07 -16.12
CA ALA A 398 -29.21 18.55 -16.11
C ALA A 398 -28.21 17.40 -16.13
N LEU A 399 -28.40 16.36 -15.32
CA LEU A 399 -27.51 15.19 -15.30
C LEU A 399 -27.54 14.43 -16.62
N GLU A 400 -28.72 14.26 -17.24
CA GLU A 400 -28.84 13.65 -18.56
C GLU A 400 -28.05 14.44 -19.63
N GLN A 401 -28.22 15.77 -19.66
CA GLN A 401 -27.47 16.64 -20.57
C GLN A 401 -25.96 16.58 -20.33
N LEU A 402 -25.54 16.63 -19.06
CA LEU A 402 -24.11 16.59 -18.69
C LEU A 402 -23.47 15.25 -19.05
N LEU A 403 -24.16 14.13 -18.85
CA LEU A 403 -23.66 12.81 -19.19
C LEU A 403 -23.60 12.59 -20.71
N ALA A 404 -24.47 13.23 -21.50
CA ALA A 404 -24.45 13.14 -22.96
C ALA A 404 -23.29 13.94 -23.61
N ALA A 405 -22.95 15.12 -23.07
CA ALA A 405 -21.96 16.01 -23.66
C ALA A 405 -20.53 15.79 -23.13
N ARG A 406 -19.50 15.80 -24.00
CA ARG A 406 -18.09 15.64 -23.58
C ARG A 406 -17.63 16.64 -22.53
N SER A 407 -18.06 17.90 -22.63
CA SER A 407 -17.74 18.96 -21.65
C SER A 407 -18.43 18.70 -20.30
N GLY A 408 -19.68 18.24 -20.31
CA GLY A 408 -20.41 17.85 -19.11
C GLY A 408 -19.80 16.61 -18.43
N GLN A 409 -19.43 15.59 -19.21
CA GLN A 409 -18.70 14.42 -18.73
C GLN A 409 -17.40 14.81 -18.03
N ARG A 410 -16.62 15.73 -18.63
CA ARG A 410 -15.41 16.30 -18.01
C ARG A 410 -15.73 17.00 -16.68
N ALA A 411 -16.81 17.78 -16.60
CA ALA A 411 -17.21 18.47 -15.37
C ALA A 411 -17.55 17.47 -14.25
N ILE A 412 -18.29 16.40 -14.56
CA ILE A 412 -18.58 15.31 -13.63
C ILE A 412 -17.29 14.61 -13.17
N ASP A 413 -16.41 14.25 -14.10
CA ASP A 413 -15.14 13.56 -13.81
C ASP A 413 -14.21 14.40 -12.89
N ILE A 414 -14.24 15.72 -13.02
CA ILE A 414 -13.52 16.66 -12.13
C ILE A 414 -14.03 16.51 -10.69
N VAL A 415 -15.35 16.59 -10.48
CA VAL A 415 -15.94 16.53 -9.13
C VAL A 415 -15.86 15.12 -8.53
N LEU A 416 -16.05 14.06 -9.32
CA LEU A 416 -15.80 12.69 -8.89
C LEU A 416 -14.34 12.46 -8.46
N THR A 417 -13.39 13.12 -9.13
CA THR A 417 -11.99 13.11 -8.71
C THR A 417 -11.78 13.78 -7.35
N GLU A 418 -12.54 14.82 -7.02
CA GLU A 418 -12.51 15.46 -5.70
C GLU A 418 -13.11 14.56 -4.61
N PHE A 419 -14.21 13.84 -4.88
CA PHE A 419 -14.73 12.82 -3.97
C PHE A 419 -13.69 11.75 -3.67
N ARG A 420 -13.03 11.23 -4.69
CA ARG A 420 -11.94 10.26 -4.53
C ARG A 420 -10.79 10.81 -3.69
N LYS A 421 -10.35 12.05 -3.95
CA LYS A 421 -9.29 12.69 -3.15
C LYS A 421 -9.72 12.82 -1.68
N ALA A 422 -10.95 13.28 -1.43
CA ALA A 422 -11.48 13.42 -0.08
C ALA A 422 -11.52 12.08 0.67
N GLY A 423 -12.10 11.04 0.04
CA GLY A 423 -12.19 9.69 0.61
C GLY A 423 -10.82 9.07 0.90
N LEU A 424 -9.94 9.00 -0.10
CA LEU A 424 -8.59 8.41 0.05
C LEU A 424 -7.69 9.19 1.00
N SER A 425 -7.99 10.48 1.22
CA SER A 425 -7.20 11.27 2.14
C SER A 425 -7.44 10.89 3.59
N SER A 426 -8.55 10.25 3.98
CA SER A 426 -8.84 10.07 5.42
C SER A 426 -9.97 9.10 5.80
N ARG A 427 -10.90 8.79 4.89
CA ARG A 427 -12.06 7.91 5.17
C ARG A 427 -11.92 6.50 4.60
N VAL A 428 -10.90 6.27 3.78
CA VAL A 428 -10.54 4.95 3.24
C VAL A 428 -9.12 4.61 3.69
N ALA A 429 -8.88 3.37 4.12
CA ALA A 429 -7.56 2.87 4.46
C ALA A 429 -7.26 1.55 3.77
N ASP A 430 -6.00 1.35 3.36
CA ASP A 430 -5.54 0.06 2.88
C ASP A 430 -5.03 -0.79 4.04
N VAL A 431 -5.46 -2.04 4.12
CA VAL A 431 -4.84 -3.05 4.98
C VAL A 431 -3.59 -3.56 4.28
N SER A 432 -2.44 -3.03 4.73
CA SER A 432 -1.14 -3.34 4.13
C SER A 432 -0.46 -4.55 4.78
N VAL A 433 -0.78 -4.85 6.03
CA VAL A 433 -0.28 -6.01 6.79
C VAL A 433 -1.50 -6.61 7.47
N CYS A 434 -1.72 -7.91 7.34
CA CYS A 434 -2.78 -8.63 8.06
C CYS A 434 -2.48 -10.13 8.03
N GLY A 435 -2.38 -10.75 9.20
CA GLY A 435 -2.08 -12.17 9.28
C GLY A 435 -1.93 -12.65 10.72
N ALA A 436 -2.11 -13.95 10.90
CA ALA A 436 -1.83 -14.61 12.17
C ALA A 436 -0.36 -14.98 12.30
N ILE A 437 0.05 -15.19 13.54
CA ILE A 437 1.35 -15.70 13.93
C ILE A 437 1.19 -17.12 14.47
N HIS A 438 2.24 -17.93 14.40
CA HIS A 438 2.29 -19.24 15.05
C HIS A 438 1.93 -19.13 16.54
N PRO A 439 1.09 -20.04 17.09
CA PRO A 439 0.44 -21.18 16.44
C PRO A 439 -0.96 -20.87 15.84
N TYR A 440 -1.45 -19.63 15.95
CA TYR A 440 -2.83 -19.23 15.63
C TYR A 440 -3.19 -19.29 14.13
N ASN A 441 -2.21 -19.39 13.23
CA ASN A 441 -2.44 -19.62 11.80
C ASN A 441 -3.21 -20.91 11.52
N GLU A 442 -3.00 -21.96 12.33
CA GLU A 442 -3.66 -23.26 12.15
C GLU A 442 -5.16 -23.22 12.47
N ILE A 443 -5.58 -22.31 13.36
CA ILE A 443 -6.97 -22.11 13.76
C ILE A 443 -7.66 -20.95 13.06
N LEU A 444 -7.18 -20.56 11.87
CA LEU A 444 -7.76 -19.45 11.08
C LEU A 444 -7.66 -18.10 11.78
N GLY A 445 -6.65 -17.87 12.62
CA GLY A 445 -6.42 -16.56 13.25
C GLY A 445 -6.27 -15.42 12.25
N GLY A 446 -5.81 -15.67 11.03
CA GLY A 446 -5.73 -14.65 9.98
C GLY A 446 -7.10 -14.08 9.58
N LYS A 447 -8.16 -14.90 9.66
CA LYS A 447 -9.55 -14.46 9.45
C LYS A 447 -10.03 -13.59 10.60
N LEU A 448 -9.72 -13.98 11.83
CA LEU A 448 -10.02 -13.20 13.03
C LEU A 448 -9.39 -11.82 12.96
N VAL A 449 -8.08 -11.75 12.66
CA VAL A 449 -7.35 -10.48 12.53
C VAL A 449 -8.00 -9.57 11.48
N ALA A 450 -8.37 -10.10 10.32
CA ALA A 450 -9.04 -9.32 9.27
C ALA A 450 -10.43 -8.82 9.69
N LEU A 451 -11.21 -9.61 10.42
CA LEU A 451 -12.52 -9.19 10.94
C LEU A 451 -12.38 -8.11 12.01
N LEU A 452 -11.43 -8.25 12.93
CA LEU A 452 -11.20 -7.30 14.01
C LEU A 452 -10.73 -5.92 13.52
N LEU A 453 -10.22 -5.80 12.29
CA LEU A 453 -9.95 -4.49 11.69
C LEU A 453 -11.21 -3.65 11.48
N ALA A 454 -12.39 -4.30 11.41
CA ALA A 454 -13.67 -3.62 11.34
C ALA A 454 -14.30 -3.36 12.72
N SER A 455 -13.55 -3.60 13.81
CA SER A 455 -14.05 -3.37 15.17
C SER A 455 -14.09 -1.90 15.55
N ARG A 456 -14.94 -1.60 16.53
CA ARG A 456 -15.08 -0.30 17.17
C ARG A 456 -13.75 0.23 17.71
N GLU A 457 -12.98 -0.63 18.36
CA GLU A 457 -11.69 -0.29 18.98
C GLU A 457 -10.69 0.20 17.93
N VAL A 458 -10.68 -0.40 16.74
CA VAL A 458 -9.82 0.07 15.63
C VAL A 458 -10.34 1.39 15.06
N HIS A 459 -11.65 1.53 14.91
CA HIS A 459 -12.28 2.76 14.40
C HIS A 459 -12.05 3.96 15.33
N GLU A 460 -12.29 3.79 16.64
CA GLU A 460 -12.08 4.81 17.67
C GLU A 460 -10.60 5.20 17.74
N ALA A 461 -9.68 4.22 17.74
CA ALA A 461 -8.24 4.50 17.73
C ALA A 461 -7.76 5.23 16.46
N TYR A 462 -8.36 4.95 15.30
CA TYR A 462 -8.07 5.68 14.06
C TYR A 462 -8.53 7.14 14.19
N SER A 463 -9.75 7.35 14.68
CA SER A 463 -10.34 8.68 14.88
C SER A 463 -9.54 9.51 15.89
N GLU A 464 -9.22 8.95 17.06
CA GLU A 464 -8.42 9.59 18.10
C GLU A 464 -7.05 10.04 17.56
N ARG A 465 -6.39 9.17 16.77
CA ARG A 465 -5.06 9.45 16.25
C ARG A 465 -5.04 10.56 15.17
N TYR A 466 -6.10 10.70 14.39
CA TYR A 466 -6.07 11.51 13.17
C TYR A 466 -7.04 12.70 13.13
N SER A 467 -8.04 12.76 14.01
CA SER A 467 -9.05 13.84 14.04
C SER A 467 -8.46 15.23 14.25
N SER A 468 -7.42 15.35 15.09
CA SER A 468 -6.72 16.60 15.38
C SER A 468 -5.51 16.86 14.47
N GLN A 469 -5.22 15.96 13.52
CA GLN A 469 -4.01 16.07 12.70
C GLN A 469 -4.21 17.05 11.53
N VAL A 470 -3.42 18.13 11.53
CA VAL A 470 -3.37 19.10 10.43
C VAL A 470 -2.80 18.46 9.16
N SER A 471 -3.54 18.57 8.05
CA SER A 471 -3.11 18.09 6.74
C SER A 471 -2.17 19.09 6.09
N VAL A 472 -0.88 18.80 6.09
CA VAL A 472 0.17 19.70 5.59
C VAL A 472 -0.02 20.09 4.12
N ILE A 473 -0.45 19.17 3.25
CA ILE A 473 -0.71 19.50 1.83
C ILE A 473 -1.97 20.34 1.68
N ALA A 474 -3.07 19.95 2.34
CA ALA A 474 -4.32 20.71 2.24
C ALA A 474 -4.18 22.11 2.83
N SER A 475 -3.37 22.26 3.89
CA SER A 475 -3.15 23.57 4.53
C SER A 475 -2.33 24.50 3.65
N GLN A 476 -1.31 23.98 2.93
CA GLN A 476 -0.58 24.76 1.92
C GLN A 476 -1.43 25.09 0.68
N MET A 477 -2.42 24.26 0.33
CA MET A 477 -3.40 24.60 -0.72
C MET A 477 -4.37 25.70 -0.27
N ALA A 478 -4.74 25.70 1.02
CA ALA A 478 -5.74 26.62 1.58
C ALA A 478 -5.15 27.91 2.15
N GLY A 479 -3.83 28.00 2.35
CA GLY A 479 -3.19 29.13 3.04
C GLY A 479 -3.53 29.21 4.54
N ARG A 480 -4.13 28.16 5.11
CA ARG A 480 -4.64 28.09 6.49
C ARG A 480 -4.66 26.64 6.98
N PRO A 481 -4.68 26.35 8.29
CA PRO A 481 -4.73 24.97 8.76
C PRO A 481 -6.02 24.26 8.30
N ILE A 482 -5.88 23.06 7.75
CA ILE A 482 -6.99 22.19 7.35
C ILE A 482 -6.90 20.86 8.10
N LEU A 483 -7.95 20.57 8.87
CA LEU A 483 -8.21 19.25 9.44
C LEU A 483 -9.03 18.43 8.44
N LYS A 484 -8.81 17.11 8.43
CA LYS A 484 -9.59 16.18 7.61
C LYS A 484 -10.46 15.32 8.53
N PRO A 485 -11.66 14.91 8.10
CA PRO A 485 -12.47 13.96 8.87
C PRO A 485 -11.65 12.70 9.19
N ALA A 486 -11.88 12.08 10.34
CA ALA A 486 -11.19 10.84 10.73
C ALA A 486 -12.18 9.68 10.94
N ASP A 487 -13.36 9.76 10.31
CA ASP A 487 -14.39 8.73 10.34
C ASP A 487 -14.14 7.71 9.21
N LEU A 488 -13.39 6.67 9.54
CA LEU A 488 -13.05 5.60 8.60
C LEU A 488 -14.33 4.86 8.15
N ARG A 489 -14.59 4.78 6.84
CA ARG A 489 -15.79 4.16 6.25
C ARG A 489 -15.50 2.82 5.57
N VAL A 490 -14.35 2.72 4.91
CA VAL A 490 -14.02 1.56 4.07
C VAL A 490 -12.58 1.12 4.31
N LEU A 491 -12.40 -0.19 4.42
CA LEU A 491 -11.09 -0.83 4.34
C LEU A 491 -10.94 -1.54 3.00
N THR A 492 -9.78 -1.39 2.37
CA THR A 492 -9.43 -2.12 1.14
C THR A 492 -8.14 -2.90 1.29
N THR A 493 -7.97 -3.97 0.52
CA THR A 493 -6.73 -4.74 0.51
C THR A 493 -6.58 -5.52 -0.79
N THR A 494 -5.34 -5.91 -1.08
CA THR A 494 -4.99 -6.78 -2.19
C THR A 494 -4.39 -8.08 -1.67
N SER A 495 -4.75 -9.21 -2.26
CA SER A 495 -4.16 -10.50 -1.90
C SER A 495 -2.67 -10.58 -2.21
N LEU A 496 -1.95 -11.42 -1.46
CA LEU A 496 -0.55 -11.74 -1.79
C LEU A 496 -0.41 -12.54 -3.10
N TYR A 497 -1.47 -13.21 -3.53
CA TYR A 497 -1.48 -14.07 -4.72
C TYR A 497 -2.67 -13.72 -5.62
N GLY A 498 -2.50 -13.71 -6.94
CA GLY A 498 -3.59 -13.53 -7.90
C GLY A 498 -4.61 -14.68 -7.93
N ILE A 499 -4.29 -15.81 -7.27
CA ILE A 499 -5.10 -17.01 -7.19
C ILE A 499 -5.40 -17.36 -5.73
N GLY A 500 -6.70 -17.50 -5.41
CA GLY A 500 -7.22 -18.00 -4.13
C GLY A 500 -6.64 -17.37 -2.85
N SER A 501 -7.33 -16.41 -2.23
CA SER A 501 -7.01 -15.94 -0.88
C SER A 501 -7.70 -16.79 0.19
N SER A 502 -6.98 -17.51 1.05
CA SER A 502 -7.61 -18.26 2.15
C SER A 502 -8.17 -17.34 3.25
N GLN A 503 -7.56 -16.17 3.42
CA GLN A 503 -7.85 -15.21 4.49
C GLN A 503 -9.17 -14.48 4.25
N TYR A 504 -9.33 -13.82 3.10
CA TYR A 504 -10.51 -13.00 2.80
C TYR A 504 -11.65 -13.79 2.14
N ASN A 505 -11.42 -15.05 1.76
CA ASN A 505 -12.46 -15.87 1.13
C ASN A 505 -13.56 -16.28 2.13
N ARG A 506 -14.82 -16.03 1.72
CA ARG A 506 -16.04 -16.29 2.50
C ARG A 506 -16.00 -15.68 3.90
N LEU A 507 -15.34 -14.54 4.05
CA LEU A 507 -15.12 -13.87 5.34
C LEU A 507 -16.30 -12.94 5.64
N SER A 508 -17.41 -13.49 6.15
CA SER A 508 -18.65 -12.73 6.41
C SER A 508 -19.43 -13.22 7.63
N LEU A 509 -19.40 -12.49 8.74
CA LEU A 509 -20.26 -12.73 9.89
C LEU A 509 -21.62 -12.07 9.66
N LYS A 510 -22.70 -12.84 9.85
CA LYS A 510 -24.07 -12.38 9.63
C LYS A 510 -24.74 -12.07 10.95
N ALA A 511 -25.31 -10.88 11.10
CA ALA A 511 -26.01 -10.48 12.33
C ALA A 511 -27.14 -11.47 12.69
N ALA A 512 -27.86 -11.95 11.66
CA ALA A 512 -28.93 -12.95 11.82
C ALA A 512 -28.50 -14.27 12.50
N HIS A 513 -27.21 -14.62 12.48
CA HIS A 513 -26.70 -15.86 13.08
C HIS A 513 -25.92 -15.62 14.39
N HIS A 514 -25.70 -14.36 14.76
CA HIS A 514 -24.84 -13.97 15.87
C HIS A 514 -25.51 -12.82 16.65
N PRO A 515 -26.25 -13.13 17.73
CA PRO A 515 -27.03 -12.14 18.49
C PRO A 515 -26.23 -10.95 19.01
N GLY A 516 -24.92 -11.12 19.21
CA GLY A 516 -24.01 -10.05 19.65
C GLY A 516 -23.63 -9.03 18.57
N LEU A 517 -24.06 -9.23 17.32
CA LEU A 517 -23.81 -8.31 16.20
C LEU A 517 -25.12 -7.62 15.80
N SER A 518 -25.10 -6.29 15.71
CA SER A 518 -26.20 -5.49 15.15
C SER A 518 -26.14 -5.41 13.62
N THR A 519 -24.95 -5.53 13.04
CA THR A 519 -24.72 -5.43 11.59
C THR A 519 -23.80 -6.54 11.07
N ASP A 520 -23.88 -6.81 9.78
CA ASP A 520 -23.00 -7.79 9.12
C ASP A 520 -21.55 -7.27 9.05
N VAL A 521 -20.58 -8.11 9.42
CA VAL A 521 -19.15 -7.83 9.22
C VAL A 521 -18.62 -8.70 8.09
N ARG A 522 -18.32 -8.10 6.92
CA ARG A 522 -17.94 -8.87 5.72
C ARG A 522 -16.82 -8.24 4.90
N TRP A 523 -15.93 -9.11 4.42
CA TRP A 523 -14.96 -8.81 3.37
C TRP A 523 -15.43 -9.42 2.06
N ASN A 524 -15.64 -8.57 1.05
CA ASN A 524 -16.10 -8.99 -0.27
C ASN A 524 -14.96 -8.93 -1.28
N ALA A 525 -14.92 -9.88 -2.21
CA ALA A 525 -14.08 -9.74 -3.40
C ALA A 525 -14.71 -8.69 -4.32
N ILE A 526 -13.94 -7.65 -4.65
CA ILE A 526 -14.43 -6.50 -5.43
C ILE A 526 -13.88 -6.48 -6.87
N GLY A 527 -12.99 -7.41 -7.19
CA GLY A 527 -12.47 -7.60 -8.54
C GLY A 527 -11.07 -8.20 -8.56
N LYS A 528 -10.48 -8.21 -9.75
CA LYS A 528 -9.12 -8.70 -10.00
C LYS A 528 -8.37 -7.68 -10.86
N SER A 529 -7.08 -7.49 -10.58
CA SER A 529 -6.21 -6.80 -11.54
C SER A 529 -5.98 -7.71 -12.74
N LEU A 530 -6.28 -7.21 -13.94
CA LEU A 530 -6.16 -7.96 -15.20
C LEU A 530 -4.70 -8.10 -15.64
N THR A 531 -3.87 -7.08 -15.42
CA THR A 531 -2.50 -7.01 -15.98
C THR A 531 -1.39 -7.07 -14.92
N GLY A 532 -1.66 -6.75 -13.66
CA GLY A 532 -0.63 -6.57 -12.62
C GLY A 532 -0.65 -5.15 -12.06
N GLY A 533 0.41 -4.77 -11.32
CA GLY A 533 0.58 -3.44 -10.76
C GLY A 533 1.96 -2.86 -11.08
N PHE A 534 2.12 -1.57 -10.84
CA PHE A 534 3.42 -0.89 -10.93
C PHE A 534 4.04 -0.78 -9.54
N GLY A 535 5.31 -1.15 -9.41
CA GLY A 535 5.99 -1.08 -8.13
C GLY A 535 7.48 -1.36 -8.21
N THR A 536 8.18 -1.11 -7.10
CA THR A 536 9.65 -1.25 -7.00
C THR A 536 10.03 -2.39 -6.06
N LEU A 537 9.12 -3.32 -5.77
CA LEU A 537 9.34 -4.39 -4.78
C LEU A 537 10.39 -5.39 -5.26
N HIS A 538 10.43 -5.66 -6.57
CA HIS A 538 11.42 -6.53 -7.19
C HIS A 538 12.82 -5.90 -7.30
N LEU A 539 13.00 -4.65 -6.87
CA LEU A 539 14.29 -3.93 -6.91
C LEU A 539 14.83 -3.69 -5.50
N GLY A 540 16.06 -4.14 -5.26
CA GLY A 540 16.82 -3.97 -4.03
C GLY A 540 17.24 -2.52 -3.76
N SER A 541 17.79 -2.27 -2.58
CA SER A 541 18.31 -0.95 -2.17
C SER A 541 19.51 -0.52 -3.01
N GLU A 542 20.46 -1.42 -3.25
CA GLU A 542 21.68 -1.14 -4.04
C GLU A 542 21.35 -0.76 -5.49
N THR A 543 20.42 -1.49 -6.11
CA THR A 543 19.93 -1.22 -7.47
C THR A 543 19.22 0.13 -7.53
N ALA A 544 18.33 0.42 -6.56
CA ALA A 544 17.68 1.72 -6.48
C ALA A 544 18.67 2.87 -6.31
N GLN A 545 19.76 2.67 -5.57
CA GLN A 545 20.84 3.65 -5.44
C GLN A 545 21.62 3.82 -6.76
N ALA A 546 21.94 2.72 -7.45
CA ALA A 546 22.61 2.77 -8.75
C ALA A 546 21.79 3.52 -9.81
N LEU A 547 20.49 3.19 -9.91
CA LEU A 547 19.56 3.88 -10.81
C LEU A 547 19.40 5.37 -10.46
N ARG A 548 19.45 5.70 -9.17
CA ARG A 548 19.42 7.11 -8.75
C ARG A 548 20.66 7.87 -9.23
N ILE A 549 21.85 7.26 -9.14
CA ILE A 549 23.09 7.86 -9.68
C ILE A 549 22.94 8.07 -11.19
N MET A 550 22.38 7.10 -11.92
CA MET A 550 22.10 7.23 -13.36
C MET A 550 21.12 8.36 -13.70
N ALA A 551 20.09 8.56 -12.87
CA ALA A 551 19.16 9.68 -13.05
C ALA A 551 19.86 11.04 -12.85
N GLU A 552 20.77 11.13 -11.87
CA GLU A 552 21.52 12.35 -11.54
C GLU A 552 22.53 12.72 -12.65
N THR A 553 23.06 11.77 -13.43
CA THR A 553 24.02 12.06 -14.53
C THR A 553 23.38 12.54 -15.83
N ARG A 554 22.09 12.26 -16.07
CA ARG A 554 21.41 12.58 -17.34
C ARG A 554 20.81 13.99 -17.41
N HIS A 555 20.53 14.60 -16.26
CA HIS A 555 19.76 15.84 -16.21
C HIS A 555 20.61 17.03 -15.73
N VAL A 556 20.36 18.20 -16.32
CA VAL A 556 20.93 19.49 -15.88
C VAL A 556 20.18 20.10 -14.68
N SER A 557 19.32 19.31 -14.03
CA SER A 557 18.65 19.68 -12.79
C SER A 557 18.21 18.43 -12.05
N ARG A 558 18.12 18.53 -10.73
CA ARG A 558 17.52 17.48 -9.90
C ARG A 558 16.01 17.66 -9.87
N ARG A 559 15.27 16.78 -10.56
CA ARG A 559 13.80 16.87 -10.67
C ARG A 559 13.04 16.20 -9.52
N VAL A 560 13.64 15.22 -8.83
CA VAL A 560 13.06 14.60 -7.63
C VAL A 560 13.74 15.10 -6.36
N ASN A 561 13.07 16.02 -5.67
CA ASN A 561 13.63 16.72 -4.51
C ASN A 561 13.13 16.17 -3.16
N ASN A 562 12.38 15.06 -3.16
CA ASN A 562 11.74 14.50 -1.97
C ASN A 562 10.91 15.57 -1.22
N ARG A 563 10.35 16.53 -1.97
CA ARG A 563 9.53 17.61 -1.43
C ARG A 563 8.13 17.08 -1.15
N PHE A 564 7.59 17.38 0.03
CA PHE A 564 6.26 16.91 0.41
C PHE A 564 5.21 17.53 -0.53
N GLY A 565 4.35 16.69 -1.10
CA GLY A 565 3.37 17.10 -2.12
C GLY A 565 3.87 17.11 -3.58
N GLU A 566 5.15 16.90 -3.87
CA GLU A 566 5.69 16.97 -5.25
C GLU A 566 5.17 15.86 -6.19
N GLY A 567 4.62 14.77 -5.64
CA GLY A 567 4.04 13.66 -6.41
C GLY A 567 4.05 12.36 -5.62
N THR A 568 3.58 11.28 -6.25
CA THR A 568 3.62 9.93 -5.68
C THR A 568 5.06 9.44 -5.49
N SER A 569 5.28 8.56 -4.50
CA SER A 569 6.54 7.89 -4.12
C SER A 569 7.82 8.44 -4.78
N PRO A 570 8.64 9.26 -4.08
CA PRO A 570 9.90 9.78 -4.63
C PRO A 570 10.85 8.69 -5.12
N ARG A 571 10.86 7.52 -4.45
CA ARG A 571 11.65 6.34 -4.87
C ARG A 571 11.23 5.83 -6.24
N LEU A 572 9.92 5.69 -6.48
CA LEU A 572 9.40 5.22 -7.78
C LEU A 572 9.77 6.21 -8.90
N ARG A 573 9.64 7.51 -8.64
CA ARG A 573 10.03 8.56 -9.60
C ARG A 573 11.53 8.52 -9.92
N GLN A 574 12.39 8.40 -8.91
CA GLN A 574 13.85 8.29 -9.12
C GLN A 574 14.24 7.04 -9.89
N ILE A 575 13.63 5.89 -9.57
CA ILE A 575 13.88 4.64 -10.30
C ILE A 575 13.42 4.78 -11.74
N ARG A 576 12.25 5.39 -11.99
CA ARG A 576 11.75 5.66 -13.34
C ARG A 576 12.76 6.47 -14.15
N GLU A 577 13.23 7.59 -13.60
CA GLU A 577 14.26 8.42 -14.25
C GLU A 577 15.57 7.66 -14.48
N GLY A 578 15.99 6.82 -13.54
CA GLY A 578 17.21 6.01 -13.67
C GLY A 578 17.10 4.95 -14.77
N LEU A 579 15.95 4.30 -14.89
CA LEU A 579 15.66 3.33 -15.96
C LEU A 579 15.63 4.04 -17.33
N ASP A 580 14.93 5.18 -17.41
CA ASP A 580 14.89 5.99 -18.63
C ASP A 580 16.31 6.46 -19.02
N ALA A 581 17.16 6.76 -18.04
CA ALA A 581 18.57 7.14 -18.26
C ALA A 581 19.45 6.00 -18.78
N LEU A 582 19.12 4.74 -18.46
CA LEU A 582 19.75 3.55 -19.04
C LEU A 582 19.22 3.23 -20.44
N GLY A 583 18.20 3.95 -20.92
CA GLY A 583 17.51 3.66 -22.20
C GLY A 583 16.42 2.60 -22.09
N LEU A 584 15.99 2.27 -20.88
CA LEU A 584 14.96 1.28 -20.62
C LEU A 584 13.59 1.96 -20.55
N GLU A 585 12.58 1.39 -21.19
CA GLU A 585 11.19 1.80 -20.94
C GLU A 585 10.82 1.41 -19.51
N SER A 586 10.77 2.41 -18.63
CA SER A 586 10.63 2.20 -17.19
C SER A 586 9.37 1.43 -16.79
N ASP A 587 8.26 1.62 -17.49
CA ASP A 587 7.01 0.89 -17.23
C ASP A 587 7.14 -0.62 -17.49
N THR A 588 8.05 -1.02 -18.37
CA THR A 588 8.29 -2.42 -18.77
C THR A 588 9.09 -3.19 -17.71
N ILE A 589 9.80 -2.50 -16.82
CA ILE A 589 10.42 -3.09 -15.62
C ILE A 589 9.51 -2.94 -14.40
N LEU A 590 8.95 -1.73 -14.19
CA LEU A 590 8.16 -1.41 -13.01
C LEU A 590 6.83 -2.19 -12.95
N HIS A 591 6.31 -2.63 -14.09
CA HIS A 591 5.15 -3.48 -14.18
C HIS A 591 5.49 -4.93 -13.84
N HIS A 592 5.28 -5.31 -12.58
CA HIS A 592 5.65 -6.62 -12.04
C HIS A 592 4.75 -7.79 -12.52
N ALA A 593 3.73 -7.53 -13.35
CA ALA A 593 2.86 -8.52 -14.02
C ALA A 593 2.29 -9.63 -13.10
N THR A 594 2.07 -9.30 -11.82
CA THR A 594 1.49 -10.23 -10.84
C THR A 594 0.05 -9.78 -10.55
N PRO A 595 -0.96 -10.38 -11.21
CA PRO A 595 -2.36 -10.18 -10.86
C PRO A 595 -2.63 -10.30 -9.36
N ARG A 596 -3.58 -9.50 -8.87
CA ARG A 596 -3.99 -9.45 -7.46
C ARG A 596 -5.51 -9.51 -7.38
N LEU A 597 -6.04 -10.21 -6.38
CA LEU A 597 -7.45 -10.15 -6.02
C LEU A 597 -7.64 -8.96 -5.09
N PHE A 598 -8.69 -8.18 -5.33
CA PHE A 598 -9.03 -7.03 -4.49
C PHE A 598 -10.18 -7.39 -3.56
N TYR A 599 -10.05 -6.98 -2.31
CA TYR A 599 -11.09 -7.14 -1.30
C TYR A 599 -11.39 -5.80 -0.63
N ALA A 600 -12.64 -5.64 -0.18
CA ALA A 600 -13.08 -4.48 0.59
C ALA A 600 -14.01 -4.90 1.73
N CYS A 601 -13.99 -4.10 2.80
CA CYS A 601 -14.90 -4.17 3.93
C CYS A 601 -15.53 -2.80 4.13
N GLU A 602 -16.85 -2.73 4.05
CA GLU A 602 -17.64 -1.58 4.50
C GLU A 602 -17.73 -1.68 6.04
N LEU A 603 -17.46 -0.57 6.75
CA LEU A 603 -17.45 -0.57 8.21
C LEU A 603 -18.83 -0.32 8.83
N GLY A 604 -19.74 0.25 8.04
CA GLY A 604 -21.14 0.44 8.39
C GLY A 604 -22.06 0.32 7.16
N PRO A 605 -23.38 0.37 7.37
CA PRO A 605 -24.34 0.46 6.27
C PRO A 605 -24.02 1.67 5.40
N ASP A 606 -24.20 1.50 4.08
CA ASP A 606 -24.10 2.56 3.07
C ASP A 606 -22.78 3.36 3.12
N SER A 607 -21.70 2.70 3.59
CA SER A 607 -20.37 3.30 3.73
C SER A 607 -19.84 3.91 2.43
N ARG A 608 -20.23 3.35 1.27
CA ARG A 608 -19.87 3.90 -0.04
C ARG A 608 -20.62 5.18 -0.35
N ASP A 609 -21.91 5.27 -0.06
CA ASP A 609 -22.72 6.47 -0.31
C ASP A 609 -22.36 7.60 0.67
N ALA A 610 -21.93 7.25 1.89
CA ALA A 610 -21.32 8.18 2.85
C ALA A 610 -20.02 8.82 2.33
N LEU A 611 -19.29 8.18 1.41
CA LEU A 611 -18.12 8.79 0.75
C LEU A 611 -18.51 9.85 -0.28
N PHE A 612 -19.77 9.89 -0.71
CA PHE A 612 -20.35 10.95 -1.54
C PHE A 612 -21.09 12.01 -0.71
N GLY A 613 -21.30 11.78 0.59
CA GLY A 613 -22.08 12.67 1.44
C GLY A 613 -23.59 12.63 1.16
N MET A 614 -24.07 11.57 0.49
CA MET A 614 -25.50 11.39 0.19
C MET A 614 -26.26 10.78 1.37
N GLU A 615 -25.64 9.85 2.09
CA GLU A 615 -26.23 9.26 3.30
C GLU A 615 -25.12 8.97 4.30
N ALA A 616 -25.22 9.53 5.51
CA ALA A 616 -24.38 9.12 6.62
C ALA A 616 -25.27 8.97 7.84
N ALA A 617 -25.83 7.76 8.03
CA ALA A 617 -26.19 7.36 9.37
C ALA A 617 -24.90 7.39 10.21
N ASP A 618 -24.98 7.95 11.41
CA ASP A 618 -23.97 7.70 12.43
C ASP A 618 -23.91 6.20 12.66
N PHE A 619 -22.88 5.56 12.12
CA PHE A 619 -22.68 4.13 12.29
C PHE A 619 -21.67 3.91 13.39
N ARG A 620 -21.93 2.89 14.20
CA ARG A 620 -21.00 2.45 15.23
C ARG A 620 -20.61 1.01 14.94
N PRO A 621 -19.34 0.72 14.62
CA PRO A 621 -18.92 -0.66 14.41
C PRO A 621 -19.13 -1.53 15.66
N GLU A 622 -19.16 -2.84 15.42
CA GLU A 622 -19.24 -3.87 16.45
C GLU A 622 -17.97 -3.94 17.28
N THR A 623 -18.07 -4.37 18.54
CA THR A 623 -16.88 -4.49 19.41
C THR A 623 -16.00 -5.68 19.01
N SER A 624 -14.71 -5.61 19.33
CA SER A 624 -13.76 -6.71 19.13
C SER A 624 -14.22 -7.99 19.84
N ALA A 625 -14.85 -7.85 21.02
CA ALA A 625 -15.44 -8.96 21.77
C ALA A 625 -16.57 -9.66 21.01
N ALA A 626 -17.54 -8.90 20.47
CA ALA A 626 -18.66 -9.47 19.71
C ALA A 626 -18.20 -10.15 18.42
N ILE A 627 -17.27 -9.50 17.69
CA ILE A 627 -16.65 -10.09 16.49
C ILE A 627 -15.86 -11.36 16.85
N GLY A 628 -15.12 -11.33 17.96
CA GLY A 628 -14.36 -12.47 18.46
C GLY A 628 -15.24 -13.67 18.80
N GLU A 629 -16.36 -13.44 19.47
CA GLU A 629 -17.35 -14.46 19.79
C GLU A 629 -17.96 -15.09 18.54
N ALA A 630 -18.44 -14.25 17.62
CA ALA A 630 -19.00 -14.72 16.35
C ALA A 630 -17.96 -15.52 15.53
N TRP A 631 -16.70 -15.11 15.55
CA TRP A 631 -15.60 -15.87 14.92
C TRP A 631 -15.36 -17.22 15.62
N ARG A 632 -15.40 -17.27 16.97
CA ARG A 632 -15.24 -18.52 17.72
C ARG A 632 -16.33 -19.53 17.36
N GLN A 633 -17.58 -19.08 17.36
CA GLN A 633 -18.74 -19.91 17.02
C GLN A 633 -18.63 -20.45 15.59
N ARG A 634 -18.32 -19.58 14.62
CA ARG A 634 -18.33 -19.95 13.21
C ARG A 634 -17.11 -20.78 12.77
N TRP A 635 -15.92 -20.47 13.26
CA TRP A 635 -14.68 -21.06 12.76
C TRP A 635 -13.90 -21.84 13.81
N LEU A 636 -13.67 -21.28 15.00
CA LEU A 636 -12.83 -21.95 16.00
C LEU A 636 -13.46 -23.26 16.46
N SER A 637 -14.76 -23.28 16.72
CA SER A 637 -15.51 -24.48 17.16
C SER A 637 -15.34 -25.66 16.19
N GLY A 638 -15.48 -25.43 14.89
CA GLY A 638 -15.30 -26.49 13.88
C GLY A 638 -13.82 -26.82 13.60
N ARG A 639 -12.88 -25.93 13.94
CA ARG A 639 -11.43 -26.15 13.76
C ARG A 639 -10.81 -26.91 14.93
N SER A 640 -11.27 -26.67 16.14
CA SER A 640 -10.80 -27.37 17.36
C SER A 640 -11.12 -28.87 17.36
N GLN A 641 -12.04 -29.32 16.51
CA GLN A 641 -12.41 -30.73 16.34
C GLN A 641 -11.54 -31.48 15.32
N ARG A 642 -10.67 -30.79 14.58
CA ARG A 642 -9.89 -31.39 13.49
C ARG A 642 -8.54 -31.85 13.98
N GLU A 643 -8.33 -33.16 14.12
CA GLU A 643 -7.08 -33.71 14.68
C GLU A 643 -5.85 -33.26 13.90
N LYS A 644 -5.87 -33.32 12.55
CA LYS A 644 -4.79 -32.82 11.69
C LYS A 644 -4.41 -31.35 11.98
N THR A 645 -5.39 -30.50 12.33
CA THR A 645 -5.14 -29.10 12.69
C THR A 645 -4.47 -29.01 14.07
N LEU A 646 -4.86 -29.85 15.02
CA LEU A 646 -4.27 -29.88 16.36
C LEU A 646 -2.85 -30.45 16.34
N GLU A 647 -2.58 -31.47 15.53
CA GLU A 647 -1.25 -32.04 15.31
C GLU A 647 -0.31 -31.01 14.68
N ALA A 648 -0.71 -30.40 13.56
CA ALA A 648 0.09 -29.37 12.89
C ALA A 648 0.38 -28.17 13.81
N MET A 649 -0.54 -27.83 14.71
CA MET A 649 -0.37 -26.76 15.68
C MET A 649 0.59 -27.12 16.80
N ALA A 650 0.67 -28.39 17.19
CA ALA A 650 1.47 -28.83 18.34
C ALA A 650 2.96 -28.55 18.16
N ASP A 651 3.45 -28.59 16.91
CA ASP A 651 4.84 -28.32 16.55
C ASP A 651 5.18 -26.82 16.44
N LEU A 652 4.18 -25.95 16.63
CA LEU A 652 4.33 -24.51 16.50
C LEU A 652 4.45 -23.83 17.86
N GLY A 653 5.28 -22.79 17.92
CA GLY A 653 5.55 -22.05 19.16
C GLY A 653 6.79 -21.16 19.02
N PRO A 654 7.39 -20.72 20.14
CA PRO A 654 8.54 -19.81 20.13
C PRO A 654 9.71 -20.31 19.27
N ALA A 655 10.05 -21.59 19.35
CA ALA A 655 11.14 -22.19 18.57
C ALA A 655 10.88 -22.12 17.06
N SER A 656 9.66 -22.43 16.61
CA SER A 656 9.27 -22.35 15.20
C SER A 656 9.36 -20.92 14.64
N VAL A 657 8.98 -19.92 15.46
CA VAL A 657 9.05 -18.51 15.07
C VAL A 657 10.50 -18.06 14.96
N GLN A 658 11.35 -18.40 15.94
CA GLN A 658 12.78 -18.11 15.88
C GLN A 658 13.46 -18.75 14.68
N ALA A 659 13.15 -20.02 14.40
CA ALA A 659 13.68 -20.74 13.25
C ALA A 659 13.35 -20.00 11.93
N SER A 660 12.12 -19.50 11.79
CA SER A 660 11.71 -18.73 10.60
C SER A 660 12.50 -17.43 10.39
N LEU A 661 13.10 -16.88 11.44
CA LEU A 661 13.84 -15.61 11.45
C LEU A 661 15.35 -15.79 11.30
N ARG A 662 15.84 -17.04 11.32
CA ARG A 662 17.24 -17.36 11.06
C ARG A 662 17.38 -17.74 9.58
N PRO A 663 18.10 -16.95 8.77
CA PRO A 663 18.32 -17.32 7.37
C PRO A 663 19.12 -18.64 7.33
N PRO A 664 18.80 -19.56 6.41
CA PRO A 664 19.57 -20.78 6.23
C PRO A 664 21.05 -20.46 5.95
N SER A 665 21.94 -21.35 6.36
CA SER A 665 23.35 -21.25 6.01
C SER A 665 23.49 -21.38 4.49
N ASN A 666 24.55 -20.83 3.88
CA ASN A 666 24.73 -20.92 2.42
C ASN A 666 24.83 -22.38 1.92
N ALA A 667 25.09 -23.36 2.79
CA ALA A 667 25.09 -24.79 2.46
C ALA A 667 23.67 -25.35 2.26
N ASP A 668 22.70 -24.95 3.09
CA ASP A 668 21.33 -25.52 3.08
C ASP A 668 20.47 -25.02 1.89
N LEU A 669 20.85 -23.90 1.27
CA LEU A 669 20.15 -23.35 0.11
C LEU A 669 20.31 -24.24 -1.13
N LEU A 670 21.44 -24.93 -1.27
CA LEU A 670 21.74 -25.81 -2.41
C LEU A 670 20.93 -27.10 -2.35
N ASP A 671 20.73 -27.66 -1.16
CA ASP A 671 19.94 -28.88 -0.97
C ASP A 671 18.43 -28.64 -1.15
N SER A 672 17.94 -27.45 -0.78
CA SER A 672 16.51 -27.11 -0.90
C SER A 672 16.05 -26.85 -2.33
N VAL A 673 16.95 -26.49 -3.25
CA VAL A 673 16.65 -26.29 -4.67
C VAL A 673 16.78 -27.59 -5.46
N ALA A 674 17.57 -28.55 -4.97
CA ALA A 674 17.73 -29.87 -5.58
C ALA A 674 16.62 -30.87 -5.17
N ALA A 675 15.87 -30.60 -4.10
CA ALA A 675 14.83 -31.49 -3.56
C ALA A 675 13.38 -31.01 -3.80
N GLY A 676 13.16 -30.02 -4.67
CA GLY A 676 11.86 -29.39 -4.92
C GLY A 676 11.30 -29.59 -6.31
#